data_AF-A0A0F9IBZ7-F1
#
_entry.id   AF-A0A0F9IBZ7-F1
#
_cell.length_a   1.000
_cell.length_b   1.000
_cell.length_c   1.000
_cell.angle_alpha   90.00
_cell.angle_beta   90.00
_cell.angle_gamma   90.00
#
_symmetry.space_group_name_H-M   'P 1'
#
loop_
_entity.id
_entity.type
_entity.pdbx_description
1 polymer ?
#
loop_
_entity_poly.entity_id
_entity_poly.type
_entity_poly.pdbx_seq_one_letter_code
_entity_poly.pdbx_strand_id
1 'polypeptide(L)'
;MINNMQVNYEWTRFWCSIDETYYIDRKGYLIDPSYGEFSANFHLIENPFVQSERCVVLLGEPGIGKTTAMVKFQHDFDEDSETNRGEIHFVGLENIGNETRFISEVFENAIIQRWVEHNHNLYLLLDSFDECILRVDVVSQLLVNQLQNYPLDRLYLRIACRTGHWPDSLQQQLITLFGEEDFKAYKLTPIRKRDIEVTANLEIELENGRTPVEFLEKIETLEAVPFAIHPMTLRFLINLYNRDGTLPETKTEIYRRGCFILCEEIASSRRDTSLIRNYTPEQRYIIAARCAAYCAFSRKSGIWTNIDLGDIPNDFIPESEIRGGSEIVAGQEFNISRESVSETISCGLFDSSRPRREWAHRTYMEFMAADYLIQRDISLIQIQSLIKNPLDPNNRVAPHLRGIVAWICSNSQDLYNEILNQEPEILLQSDSGLFNEEKKEEIIRIILENYDESYLKSNFYEFTHLLKKFKHNRIESQISEFISETTNSYDSKRFAIIIAEESELISLSSQFIDIVRNENEHVRLRIAAARALETFSYTNQIEGRDMLIPIALSDESINDHFDLKGVCLHIAWPDLLEFNNLLEHLPEPNIGYVGAYSRFLLGRFIEELPHREITRALRWIRERLISTPAFSLLRRVGEKIIVKALGLIDNDEISESLTETFSTLIIDDNYLNENSLNSEVRSILENNLETRRNLLKKVLQFLPNDKILMVKLSMNITRYIHSQPRLFELIDESDFDWILQELESSQEGEYRGKIIFLLIRMLRNRSDKYEKALELDLNNIIALVNISTVYIFQNKNDEAIRKCE
;
A
#
# COMPACT_ATOMS: atom_id res chain seq x y z
N MET A 1 16.58 34.65 9.16
CA MET A 1 16.21 34.08 7.85
C MET A 1 17.06 32.85 7.60
N ILE A 2 16.66 31.71 8.18
CA ILE A 2 17.06 30.39 7.68
C ILE A 2 15.81 29.92 6.94
N ASN A 3 15.84 30.00 5.61
CA ASN A 3 14.85 29.36 4.78
C ASN A 3 14.97 27.86 5.04
N ASN A 4 14.12 27.30 5.91
CA ASN A 4 13.77 25.89 5.81
C ASN A 4 12.97 25.75 4.51
N MET A 5 13.66 25.63 3.37
CA MET A 5 13.06 24.98 2.21
C MET A 5 12.66 23.59 2.70
N GLN A 6 11.37 23.38 2.97
CA GLN A 6 10.85 22.02 3.05
C GLN A 6 11.14 21.40 1.68
N VAL A 7 11.99 20.36 1.67
CA VAL A 7 12.17 19.54 0.48
C VAL A 7 10.78 19.05 0.08
N ASN A 8 10.32 19.42 -1.10
CA ASN A 8 9.05 18.94 -1.60
C ASN A 8 9.27 17.53 -2.14
N TYR A 9 8.87 16.52 -1.40
CA TYR A 9 8.97 15.15 -1.86
C TYR A 9 7.82 14.84 -2.82
N GLU A 10 8.13 14.27 -3.98
CA GLU A 10 7.15 13.79 -4.96
C GLU A 10 6.48 12.47 -4.53
N TRP A 11 6.03 12.41 -3.28
CA TRP A 11 5.31 11.27 -2.73
C TRP A 11 3.82 11.53 -2.58
N THR A 12 3.02 10.48 -2.74
CA THR A 12 1.57 10.54 -2.56
C THR A 12 1.24 10.29 -1.09
N ARG A 13 0.38 11.14 -0.51
CA ARG A 13 -0.10 11.01 0.86
C ARG A 13 -1.51 10.43 0.85
N PHE A 14 -1.76 9.47 1.73
CA PHE A 14 -3.05 8.80 1.83
C PHE A 14 -3.79 9.17 3.10
N TRP A 15 -5.11 9.11 3.01
CA TRP A 15 -6.03 9.46 4.08
C TRP A 15 -7.04 8.34 4.24
N CYS A 16 -7.37 8.04 5.50
CA CYS A 16 -8.35 7.03 5.88
C CYS A 16 -9.53 7.74 6.54
N SER A 17 -10.77 7.32 6.28
CA SER A 17 -11.93 7.81 7.03
C SER A 17 -11.73 7.46 8.52
N ILE A 18 -12.19 8.33 9.44
CA ILE A 18 -12.03 8.07 10.88
C ILE A 18 -12.74 6.78 11.35
N ASP A 19 -13.77 6.36 10.62
CA ASP A 19 -14.55 5.14 10.88
C ASP A 19 -13.94 3.87 10.25
N GLU A 20 -12.85 4.02 9.49
CA GLU A 20 -12.18 2.93 8.77
C GLU A 20 -10.80 2.65 9.36
N THR A 21 -10.17 1.56 8.91
CA THR A 21 -8.85 1.13 9.37
C THR A 21 -7.95 0.88 8.19
N TYR A 22 -6.73 1.41 8.25
CA TYR A 22 -5.66 1.08 7.31
C TYR A 22 -4.82 -0.09 7.82
N TYR A 23 -4.22 -0.82 6.88
CA TYR A 23 -3.43 -2.01 7.14
C TYR A 23 -1.94 -1.76 6.87
N ILE A 24 -1.09 -2.28 7.75
CA ILE A 24 0.37 -2.26 7.62
C ILE A 24 0.90 -3.68 7.36
N ASP A 25 2.06 -3.79 6.73
CA ASP A 25 2.75 -5.06 6.53
C ASP A 25 3.42 -5.56 7.82
N ARG A 26 4.09 -6.72 7.75
CA ARG A 26 4.76 -7.32 8.92
C ARG A 26 5.96 -6.52 9.43
N LYS A 27 6.57 -5.69 8.58
CA LYS A 27 7.67 -4.81 8.96
C LYS A 27 7.17 -3.50 9.55
N GLY A 28 5.89 -3.18 9.37
CA GLY A 28 5.22 -1.99 9.90
C GLY A 28 4.99 -0.88 8.86
N TYR A 29 5.23 -1.14 7.57
CA TYR A 29 4.98 -0.16 6.51
C TYR A 29 3.50 -0.14 6.09
N LEU A 30 2.98 1.01 5.66
CA LEU A 30 1.67 1.07 5.03
C LEU A 30 1.64 0.18 3.77
N ILE A 31 0.69 -0.76 3.69
CA ILE A 31 0.50 -1.56 2.48
C ILE A 31 0.08 -0.64 1.35
N ASP A 32 0.80 -0.68 0.23
CA ASP A 32 0.65 0.29 -0.85
C ASP A 32 -0.77 0.22 -1.47
N PRO A 33 -1.56 1.32 -1.41
CA PRO A 33 -2.88 1.37 -2.03
C PRO A 33 -2.82 1.31 -3.57
N SER A 34 -1.67 1.66 -4.17
CA SER A 34 -1.50 1.72 -5.63
C SER A 34 -1.64 0.38 -6.35
N TYR A 35 -1.72 -0.75 -5.63
CA TYR A 35 -2.07 -2.06 -6.20
C TYR A 35 -3.57 -2.25 -6.49
N GLY A 36 -4.40 -1.22 -6.28
CA GLY A 36 -5.82 -1.23 -6.62
C GLY A 36 -6.62 -2.24 -5.78
N GLU A 37 -7.58 -2.92 -6.39
CA GLU A 37 -8.49 -3.89 -5.74
C GLU A 37 -7.76 -5.06 -5.04
N PHE A 38 -6.49 -5.30 -5.38
CA PHE A 38 -5.67 -6.33 -4.74
C PHE A 38 -4.97 -5.85 -3.45
N SER A 39 -5.05 -4.55 -3.13
CA SER A 39 -4.51 -3.99 -1.89
C SER A 39 -5.53 -4.06 -0.76
N ALA A 40 -5.09 -4.41 0.46
CA ALA A 40 -5.94 -4.29 1.65
C ALA A 40 -6.36 -2.83 1.94
N ASN A 41 -5.63 -1.85 1.38
CA ASN A 41 -5.84 -0.42 1.56
C ASN A 41 -6.49 0.27 0.35
N PHE A 42 -7.20 -0.47 -0.51
CA PHE A 42 -7.85 0.10 -1.70
C PHE A 42 -8.86 1.23 -1.40
N HIS A 43 -9.34 1.32 -0.15
CA HIS A 43 -10.29 2.32 0.33
C HIS A 43 -9.64 3.68 0.69
N LEU A 44 -8.31 3.75 0.78
CA LEU A 44 -7.61 4.99 1.12
C LEU A 44 -7.68 6.01 -0.03
N ILE A 45 -7.80 7.29 0.32
CA ILE A 45 -7.88 8.38 -0.66
C ILE A 45 -6.63 9.25 -0.65
N GLU A 46 -6.27 9.80 -1.81
CA GLU A 46 -5.07 10.64 -1.96
C GLU A 46 -5.33 12.11 -1.59
N ASN A 47 -6.49 12.63 -2.00
CA ASN A 47 -6.81 14.05 -1.88
C ASN A 47 -8.20 14.26 -1.22
N PRO A 48 -8.25 14.46 0.11
CA PRO A 48 -9.49 14.76 0.82
C PRO A 48 -9.97 16.21 0.57
N PHE A 49 -9.14 17.07 -0.02
CA PHE A 49 -9.47 18.48 -0.19
C PHE A 49 -10.46 18.73 -1.33
N VAL A 50 -10.40 17.90 -2.39
CA VAL A 50 -11.27 17.95 -3.57
C VAL A 50 -12.56 17.15 -3.44
N GLN A 51 -12.83 16.60 -2.26
CA GLN A 51 -14.06 15.85 -2.01
C GLN A 51 -15.29 16.77 -2.10
N SER A 52 -16.42 16.19 -2.52
CA SER A 52 -17.69 16.92 -2.71
C SER A 52 -18.23 17.54 -1.42
N GLU A 53 -17.84 17.01 -0.28
CA GLU A 53 -18.26 17.37 1.06
C GLU A 53 -17.80 18.79 1.39
N ARG A 54 -18.76 19.59 1.87
CA ARG A 54 -18.55 21.00 2.19
C ARG A 54 -17.71 21.21 3.44
N CYS A 55 -17.72 20.29 4.40
CA CYS A 55 -16.91 20.40 5.61
C CYS A 55 -16.05 19.15 5.79
N VAL A 56 -14.73 19.30 5.64
CA VAL A 56 -13.77 18.21 5.84
C VAL A 56 -12.81 18.53 6.96
N VAL A 57 -12.67 17.60 7.90
CA VAL A 57 -11.72 17.67 9.01
C VAL A 57 -10.55 16.73 8.73
N LEU A 58 -9.33 17.24 8.90
CA LEU A 58 -8.08 16.58 8.60
C LEU A 58 -7.32 16.34 9.90
N LEU A 59 -7.32 15.09 10.34
CA LEU A 59 -6.74 14.65 11.59
C LEU A 59 -5.42 13.93 11.34
N GLY A 60 -4.61 13.85 12.37
CA GLY A 60 -3.35 13.12 12.34
C GLY A 60 -2.42 13.55 13.46
N GLU A 61 -1.40 12.74 13.68
CA GLU A 61 -0.40 12.97 14.71
C GLU A 61 0.40 14.28 14.51
N PRO A 62 1.06 14.80 15.55
CA PRO A 62 2.01 15.89 15.41
C PRO A 62 3.12 15.53 14.41
N GLY A 63 3.42 16.42 13.47
CA GLY A 63 4.52 16.20 12.50
C GLY A 63 4.24 15.18 11.39
N ILE A 64 3.03 14.62 11.29
CA ILE A 64 2.67 13.66 10.23
C ILE A 64 2.60 14.30 8.82
N GLY A 65 2.50 15.63 8.73
CA GLY A 65 2.55 16.38 7.45
C GLY A 65 1.22 17.00 6.98
N LYS A 66 0.27 17.27 7.88
CA LYS A 66 -1.02 17.91 7.56
C LYS A 66 -0.83 19.28 6.86
N THR A 67 -0.07 20.18 7.48
CA THR A 67 0.28 21.50 6.92
C THR A 67 0.86 21.39 5.52
N THR A 68 1.84 20.50 5.32
CA THR A 68 2.46 20.28 4.01
C THR A 68 1.44 19.82 2.95
N ALA A 69 0.49 18.97 3.32
CA ALA A 69 -0.59 18.56 2.41
C ALA A 69 -1.54 19.72 2.05
N MET A 70 -1.86 20.60 3.00
CA MET A 70 -2.69 21.78 2.73
C MET A 70 -1.98 22.80 1.82
N VAL A 71 -0.68 23.04 2.06
CA VAL A 71 0.14 23.93 1.23
C VAL A 71 0.26 23.37 -0.20
N LYS A 72 0.46 22.05 -0.33
CA LYS A 72 0.46 21.38 -1.64
C LYS A 72 -0.88 21.57 -2.35
N PHE A 73 -2.00 21.35 -1.67
CA PHE A 73 -3.32 21.56 -2.25
C PHE A 73 -3.54 23.01 -2.73
N GLN A 74 -3.08 24.00 -1.96
CA GLN A 74 -3.15 25.41 -2.37
C GLN A 74 -2.35 25.65 -3.66
N HIS A 75 -1.12 25.13 -3.72
CA HIS A 75 -0.26 25.27 -4.90
C HIS A 75 -0.89 24.61 -6.13
N ASP A 76 -1.35 23.37 -6.01
CA ASP A 76 -1.97 22.61 -7.10
C ASP A 76 -3.25 23.32 -7.60
N PHE A 77 -4.03 23.93 -6.70
CA PHE A 77 -5.23 24.69 -7.06
C PHE A 77 -4.92 25.97 -7.85
N ASP A 78 -3.83 26.67 -7.52
CA ASP A 78 -3.42 27.90 -8.19
C ASP A 78 -2.89 27.64 -9.61
N GLU A 79 -2.29 26.46 -9.86
CA GLU A 79 -1.81 26.06 -11.19
C GLU A 79 -2.95 25.65 -12.15
N ASP A 80 -4.04 25.06 -11.63
CA ASP A 80 -5.16 24.46 -12.41
C ASP A 80 -6.23 25.48 -12.86
N SER A 81 -5.78 26.66 -13.28
CA SER A 81 -6.61 27.88 -13.49
C SER A 81 -7.67 27.80 -14.61
N GLU A 82 -7.66 26.79 -15.49
CA GLU A 82 -8.59 26.70 -16.64
C GLU A 82 -9.93 26.00 -16.30
N THR A 83 -10.04 25.27 -15.19
CA THR A 83 -11.22 24.45 -14.84
C THR A 83 -11.90 24.82 -13.52
N ASN A 84 -11.20 25.48 -12.59
CA ASN A 84 -11.71 25.76 -11.24
C ASN A 84 -12.35 27.15 -11.07
N ARG A 85 -13.67 27.20 -10.84
CA ARG A 85 -14.45 28.43 -10.58
C ARG A 85 -14.51 28.81 -9.08
N GLY A 86 -13.38 28.74 -8.36
CA GLY A 86 -13.34 28.99 -6.91
C GLY A 86 -12.15 29.83 -6.45
N GLU A 87 -12.13 30.20 -5.18
CA GLU A 87 -11.05 30.97 -4.53
C GLU A 87 -10.62 30.23 -3.24
N ILE A 88 -9.33 30.21 -2.92
CA ILE A 88 -8.79 29.65 -1.66
C ILE A 88 -8.49 30.78 -0.67
N HIS A 89 -8.88 30.58 0.59
CA HIS A 89 -8.40 31.35 1.73
C HIS A 89 -7.70 30.42 2.73
N PHE A 90 -6.36 30.53 2.83
CA PHE A 90 -5.54 29.71 3.73
C PHE A 90 -5.11 30.51 4.97
N VAL A 91 -5.42 29.99 6.16
CA VAL A 91 -5.13 30.63 7.44
C VAL A 91 -4.45 29.65 8.40
N GLY A 92 -3.23 29.97 8.81
CA GLY A 92 -2.54 29.29 9.92
C GLY A 92 -2.94 29.89 11.27
N LEU A 93 -3.56 29.09 12.14
CA LEU A 93 -4.12 29.56 13.41
C LEU A 93 -3.08 29.71 14.53
N GLU A 94 -1.85 29.22 14.34
CA GLU A 94 -0.79 29.16 15.35
C GLU A 94 -0.33 30.53 15.88
N ASN A 95 -0.56 31.61 15.13
CA ASN A 95 -0.15 32.97 15.50
C ASN A 95 -1.32 33.86 15.96
N ILE A 96 -2.53 33.31 16.09
CA ILE A 96 -3.74 34.06 16.45
C ILE A 96 -3.93 34.09 17.97
N GLY A 97 -3.69 35.25 18.56
CA GLY A 97 -3.66 35.45 20.01
C GLY A 97 -4.92 35.99 20.68
N ASN A 98 -5.91 36.46 19.92
CA ASN A 98 -7.13 37.05 20.47
C ASN A 98 -8.31 36.94 19.49
N GLU A 99 -9.53 37.12 20.02
CA GLU A 99 -10.79 36.94 19.28
C GLU A 99 -10.93 37.92 18.11
N THR A 100 -10.56 39.19 18.31
CA THR A 100 -10.63 40.21 17.25
C THR A 100 -9.75 39.86 16.07
N ARG A 101 -8.52 39.39 16.34
CA ARG A 101 -7.58 38.96 15.31
C ARG A 101 -8.11 37.75 14.55
N PHE A 102 -8.66 36.75 15.25
CA PHE A 102 -9.29 35.59 14.64
C PHE A 102 -10.40 36.00 13.65
N ILE A 103 -11.34 36.82 14.10
CA ILE A 103 -12.45 37.29 13.27
C ILE A 103 -11.90 38.07 12.06
N SER A 104 -10.94 38.97 12.27
CA SER A 104 -10.38 39.79 11.20
C SER A 104 -9.64 39.00 10.12
N GLU A 105 -8.81 38.02 10.51
CA GLU A 105 -7.99 37.25 9.57
C GLU A 105 -8.82 36.16 8.86
N VAL A 106 -9.75 35.52 9.57
CA VAL A 106 -10.56 34.42 9.00
C VAL A 106 -11.74 34.94 8.20
N PHE A 107 -12.45 35.97 8.68
CA PHE A 107 -13.77 36.38 8.16
C PHE A 107 -13.83 37.81 7.61
N GLU A 108 -13.11 38.79 8.18
CA GLU A 108 -13.19 40.20 7.76
C GLU A 108 -12.05 40.62 6.82
N ASN A 109 -11.84 39.85 5.75
CA ASN A 109 -10.81 40.12 4.76
C ASN A 109 -11.39 40.26 3.34
N ALA A 110 -10.56 40.75 2.40
CA ALA A 110 -10.99 41.05 1.04
C ALA A 110 -11.41 39.80 0.23
N ILE A 111 -10.87 38.61 0.55
CA ILE A 111 -11.26 37.35 -0.10
C ILE A 111 -12.70 37.01 0.27
N ILE A 112 -13.02 37.06 1.58
CA ILE A 112 -14.38 36.81 2.07
C ILE A 112 -15.38 37.83 1.53
N GLN A 113 -15.02 39.11 1.46
CA GLN A 113 -15.88 40.15 0.89
C GLN A 113 -16.20 39.87 -0.59
N ARG A 114 -15.18 39.58 -1.41
CA ARG A 114 -15.39 39.23 -2.83
C ARG A 114 -16.24 37.99 -2.98
N TRP A 115 -15.98 36.95 -2.19
CA TRP A 115 -16.78 35.74 -2.18
C TRP A 115 -18.23 36.04 -1.81
N VAL A 116 -18.51 36.82 -0.78
CA VAL A 116 -19.90 37.16 -0.41
C VAL A 116 -20.62 37.91 -1.56
N GLU A 117 -19.93 38.82 -2.24
CA GLU A 117 -20.46 39.63 -3.34
C GLU A 117 -20.66 38.86 -4.66
N HIS A 118 -19.87 37.82 -4.93
CA HIS A 118 -19.86 37.09 -6.19
C HIS A 118 -20.36 35.64 -6.01
N ASN A 119 -20.85 35.01 -7.08
CA ASN A 119 -21.38 33.65 -7.03
C ASN A 119 -20.33 32.60 -7.43
N HIS A 120 -19.30 32.43 -6.59
CA HIS A 120 -18.27 31.40 -6.71
C HIS A 120 -18.08 30.62 -5.41
N ASN A 121 -17.39 29.49 -5.52
CA ASN A 121 -17.05 28.63 -4.37
C ASN A 121 -15.84 29.18 -3.62
N LEU A 122 -15.86 29.12 -2.29
CA LEU A 122 -14.72 29.43 -1.43
C LEU A 122 -14.21 28.17 -0.75
N TYR A 123 -12.91 27.94 -0.82
CA TYR A 123 -12.20 26.92 -0.05
C TYR A 123 -11.51 27.60 1.15
N LEU A 124 -12.10 27.47 2.34
CA LEU A 124 -11.54 28.01 3.57
C LEU A 124 -10.70 26.93 4.26
N LEU A 125 -9.38 27.11 4.21
CA LEU A 125 -8.39 26.20 4.77
C LEU A 125 -7.89 26.74 6.11
N LEU A 126 -8.21 26.06 7.21
CA LEU A 126 -7.77 26.40 8.56
C LEU A 126 -6.74 25.37 9.03
N ASP A 127 -5.48 25.78 9.17
CA ASP A 127 -4.41 24.91 9.65
C ASP A 127 -4.11 25.15 11.15
N SER A 128 -3.51 24.15 11.78
CA SER A 128 -3.03 24.22 13.17
C SER A 128 -4.10 24.60 14.19
N PHE A 129 -5.34 24.07 14.04
CA PHE A 129 -6.46 24.42 14.91
C PHE A 129 -6.19 24.20 16.41
N ASP A 130 -5.44 23.16 16.76
CA ASP A 130 -5.03 22.89 18.13
C ASP A 130 -3.88 23.78 18.63
N GLU A 131 -3.16 24.45 17.75
CA GLU A 131 -2.02 25.32 18.08
C GLU A 131 -2.40 26.79 18.21
N CYS A 132 -3.69 27.12 18.09
CA CYS A 132 -4.17 28.46 18.37
C CYS A 132 -3.83 28.86 19.82
N ILE A 133 -3.36 30.10 20.00
CA ILE A 133 -3.02 30.64 21.33
C ILE A 133 -4.30 30.82 22.17
N LEU A 134 -5.42 31.14 21.50
CA LEU A 134 -6.74 31.05 22.11
C LEU A 134 -7.03 29.60 22.50
N ARG A 135 -7.75 29.41 23.61
CA ARG A 135 -8.20 28.06 23.97
C ARG A 135 -9.09 27.49 22.87
N VAL A 136 -8.90 26.21 22.55
CA VAL A 136 -9.60 25.50 21.48
C VAL A 136 -11.13 25.61 21.61
N ASP A 137 -11.68 25.64 22.83
CA ASP A 137 -13.12 25.81 23.06
C ASP A 137 -13.64 27.21 22.66
N VAL A 138 -12.84 28.26 22.88
CA VAL A 138 -13.17 29.63 22.45
C VAL A 138 -13.15 29.72 20.93
N VAL A 139 -12.09 29.18 20.29
CA VAL A 139 -11.97 29.16 18.82
C VAL A 139 -13.12 28.38 18.17
N SER A 140 -13.50 27.25 18.77
CA SER A 140 -14.64 26.44 18.32
C SER A 140 -15.94 27.25 18.30
N GLN A 141 -16.23 27.98 19.38
CA GLN A 141 -17.42 28.83 19.48
C GLN A 141 -17.39 29.98 18.49
N LEU A 142 -16.25 30.68 18.35
CA LEU A 142 -16.10 31.78 17.41
C LEU A 142 -16.31 31.30 15.96
N LEU A 143 -15.71 30.17 15.58
CA LEU A 143 -15.86 29.60 14.25
C LEU A 143 -17.33 29.31 13.92
N VAL A 144 -18.03 28.58 14.78
CA VAL A 144 -19.44 28.21 14.58
C VAL A 144 -20.35 29.45 14.53
N ASN A 145 -20.15 30.41 15.44
CA ASN A 145 -20.94 31.64 15.48
C ASN A 145 -20.77 32.49 14.22
N GLN A 146 -19.55 32.55 13.67
CA GLN A 146 -19.30 33.29 12.43
C GLN A 146 -19.90 32.59 11.22
N LEU A 147 -19.70 31.26 11.08
CA LEU A 147 -20.19 30.48 9.95
C LEU A 147 -21.70 30.60 9.73
N GLN A 148 -22.49 30.74 10.79
CA GLN A 148 -23.95 30.92 10.71
C GLN A 148 -24.38 32.17 9.92
N ASN A 149 -23.49 33.15 9.74
CA ASN A 149 -23.78 34.40 9.04
C ASN A 149 -23.41 34.37 7.56
N TYR A 150 -22.88 33.25 7.03
CA TYR A 150 -22.34 33.15 5.68
C TYR A 150 -23.05 32.07 4.85
N PRO A 151 -23.01 32.16 3.51
CA PRO A 151 -23.64 31.19 2.60
C PRO A 151 -22.87 29.87 2.58
N LEU A 152 -23.32 28.90 3.37
CA LEU A 152 -22.67 27.59 3.54
C LEU A 152 -22.74 26.70 2.29
N ASP A 153 -23.71 26.93 1.41
CA ASP A 153 -23.95 26.11 0.21
C ASP A 153 -22.81 26.19 -0.82
N ARG A 154 -21.98 27.23 -0.73
CA ARG A 154 -20.83 27.54 -1.59
C ARG A 154 -19.53 27.70 -0.80
N LEU A 155 -19.49 27.16 0.41
CA LEU A 155 -18.31 27.12 1.28
C LEU A 155 -17.79 25.68 1.41
N TYR A 156 -16.50 25.51 1.09
CA TYR A 156 -15.73 24.30 1.35
C TYR A 156 -14.76 24.57 2.50
N LEU A 157 -15.17 24.20 3.71
CA LEU A 157 -14.37 24.31 4.92
C LEU A 157 -13.45 23.10 5.06
N ARG A 158 -12.15 23.34 5.26
CA ARG A 158 -11.13 22.32 5.55
C ARG A 158 -10.39 22.69 6.82
N ILE A 159 -10.41 21.83 7.84
CA ILE A 159 -9.78 22.12 9.14
C ILE A 159 -8.75 21.06 9.47
N ALA A 160 -7.49 21.44 9.63
CA ALA A 160 -6.45 20.55 10.12
C ALA A 160 -6.24 20.69 11.65
N CYS A 161 -6.23 19.55 12.34
CA CYS A 161 -6.09 19.49 13.79
C CYS A 161 -5.33 18.21 14.21
N ARG A 162 -4.63 18.24 15.34
CA ARG A 162 -4.15 17.00 15.97
C ARG A 162 -5.34 16.13 16.37
N THR A 163 -5.29 14.83 16.06
CA THR A 163 -6.36 13.86 16.39
C THR A 163 -6.79 13.98 17.86
N GLY A 164 -5.80 14.06 18.76
CA GLY A 164 -6.02 14.17 20.20
C GLY A 164 -6.62 15.47 20.70
N HIS A 165 -6.66 16.53 19.90
CA HIS A 165 -7.15 17.85 20.30
C HIS A 165 -8.44 18.24 19.60
N TRP A 166 -8.94 17.42 18.67
CA TRP A 166 -10.20 17.64 18.00
C TRP A 166 -11.38 17.54 18.98
N PRO A 167 -12.23 18.59 19.13
CA PRO A 167 -13.34 18.56 20.08
C PRO A 167 -14.60 17.88 19.51
N ASP A 168 -15.11 16.86 20.19
CA ASP A 168 -16.37 16.19 19.81
C ASP A 168 -17.55 17.18 19.72
N SER A 169 -17.59 18.18 20.62
CA SER A 169 -18.63 19.21 20.60
C SER A 169 -18.59 20.07 19.33
N LEU A 170 -17.39 20.39 18.82
CA LEU A 170 -17.24 21.15 17.58
C LEU A 170 -17.67 20.29 16.39
N GLN A 171 -17.30 19.02 16.36
CA GLN A 171 -17.74 18.09 15.32
C GLN A 171 -19.26 18.03 15.22
N GLN A 172 -19.96 17.84 16.35
CA GLN A 172 -21.43 17.81 16.37
C GLN A 172 -22.06 19.13 15.89
N GLN A 173 -21.45 20.27 16.25
CA GLN A 173 -21.91 21.58 15.77
C GLN A 173 -21.70 21.75 14.26
N LEU A 174 -20.57 21.29 13.71
CA LEU A 174 -20.32 21.33 12.26
C LEU A 174 -21.25 20.39 11.49
N ILE A 175 -21.51 19.18 12.00
CA ILE A 175 -22.52 18.27 11.45
C ILE A 175 -23.90 18.93 11.45
N THR A 176 -24.26 19.63 12.53
CA THR A 176 -25.54 20.36 12.61
C THR A 176 -25.62 21.50 11.59
N LEU A 177 -24.50 22.18 11.30
CA LEU A 177 -24.45 23.30 10.36
C LEU A 177 -24.48 22.87 8.89
N PHE A 178 -23.72 21.84 8.53
CA PHE A 178 -23.55 21.42 7.13
C PHE A 178 -24.44 20.24 6.74
N GLY A 179 -24.85 19.39 7.70
CA GLY A 179 -25.53 18.12 7.47
C GLY A 179 -24.58 16.93 7.53
N GLU A 180 -25.11 15.74 7.83
CA GLU A 180 -24.31 14.50 7.96
C GLU A 180 -23.65 14.09 6.63
N GLU A 181 -24.32 14.29 5.49
CA GLU A 181 -23.80 13.94 4.16
C GLU A 181 -22.69 14.89 3.67
N ASP A 182 -22.65 16.12 4.20
CA ASP A 182 -21.72 17.17 3.80
C ASP A 182 -20.54 17.34 4.80
N PHE A 183 -20.47 16.49 5.82
CA PHE A 183 -19.40 16.46 6.82
C PHE A 183 -18.59 15.16 6.76
N LYS A 184 -17.26 15.28 6.69
CA LYS A 184 -16.37 14.12 6.77
C LYS A 184 -15.11 14.41 7.58
N ALA A 185 -14.62 13.41 8.30
CA ALA A 185 -13.33 13.47 9.00
C ALA A 185 -12.40 12.37 8.49
N TYR A 186 -11.19 12.77 8.10
CA TYR A 186 -10.14 11.86 7.64
C TYR A 186 -8.93 11.94 8.54
N LYS A 187 -8.23 10.82 8.72
CA LYS A 187 -6.94 10.71 9.38
C LYS A 187 -5.85 10.50 8.34
N LEU A 188 -4.78 11.30 8.41
CA LEU A 188 -3.60 11.12 7.56
C LEU A 188 -2.87 9.84 7.97
N THR A 189 -2.58 8.98 6.99
CA THR A 189 -1.90 7.71 7.24
C THR A 189 -0.37 7.88 7.30
N PRO A 190 0.35 6.89 7.86
CA PRO A 190 1.80 6.81 7.76
C PRO A 190 2.28 6.74 6.30
N ILE A 191 3.53 7.11 6.04
CA ILE A 191 4.10 7.04 4.68
C ILE A 191 4.46 5.59 4.31
N ARG A 192 4.46 5.27 3.01
CA ARG A 192 4.79 3.92 2.49
C ARG A 192 6.30 3.70 2.47
N LYS A 193 6.72 2.44 2.31
CA LYS A 193 8.13 2.11 2.11
C LYS A 193 8.77 2.86 0.92
N ARG A 194 8.06 2.93 -0.21
CA ARG A 194 8.52 3.66 -1.41
C ARG A 194 8.70 5.16 -1.15
N ASP A 195 7.85 5.74 -0.31
CA ASP A 195 7.93 7.15 0.07
C ASP A 195 9.23 7.39 0.88
N ILE A 196 9.57 6.47 1.79
CA ILE A 196 10.82 6.49 2.55
C ILE A 196 12.04 6.31 1.61
N GLU A 197 11.95 5.41 0.63
CA GLU A 197 12.98 5.23 -0.41
C GLU A 197 13.23 6.52 -1.21
N VAL A 198 12.17 7.19 -1.67
CA VAL A 198 12.28 8.47 -2.39
C VAL A 198 12.97 9.53 -1.51
N THR A 199 12.59 9.62 -0.24
CA THR A 199 13.20 10.57 0.70
C THR A 199 14.67 10.26 0.95
N ALA A 200 14.99 8.98 1.19
CA ALA A 200 16.35 8.52 1.41
C ALA A 200 17.25 8.80 0.20
N ASN A 201 16.75 8.57 -1.03
CA ASN A 201 17.49 8.87 -2.26
C ASN A 201 17.77 10.37 -2.46
N LEU A 202 16.90 11.25 -1.94
CA LEU A 202 17.05 12.70 -2.05
C LEU A 202 17.94 13.30 -0.96
N GLU A 203 17.88 12.77 0.26
CA GLU A 203 18.51 13.42 1.43
C GLU A 203 19.79 12.74 1.94
N ILE A 204 20.07 11.50 1.57
CA ILE A 204 21.28 10.81 2.02
C ILE A 204 22.48 11.28 1.19
N GLU A 205 23.48 11.80 1.89
CA GLU A 205 24.75 12.20 1.28
C GLU A 205 25.55 10.95 0.88
N LEU A 206 25.83 10.78 -0.42
CA LEU A 206 26.54 9.62 -0.99
C LEU A 206 28.05 9.61 -0.68
N GLU A 207 28.55 10.50 0.17
CA GLU A 207 29.95 10.53 0.57
C GLU A 207 30.28 9.35 1.49
N ASN A 208 31.55 8.91 1.48
CA ASN A 208 32.08 7.86 2.37
C ASN A 208 31.40 6.48 2.26
N GLY A 209 30.84 6.13 1.10
CA GLY A 209 30.27 4.79 0.83
C GLY A 209 28.85 4.59 1.37
N ARG A 210 28.18 5.65 1.82
CA ARG A 210 26.81 5.61 2.31
C ARG A 210 25.84 5.39 1.15
N THR A 211 24.87 4.51 1.35
CA THR A 211 23.79 4.31 0.37
C THR A 211 22.41 4.35 1.02
N PRO A 212 21.37 4.81 0.29
CA PRO A 212 19.97 4.69 0.71
C PRO A 212 19.54 3.23 0.96
N VAL A 213 20.13 2.29 0.22
CA VAL A 213 19.87 0.85 0.39
C VAL A 213 20.33 0.38 1.77
N GLU A 214 21.58 0.67 2.15
CA GLU A 214 22.10 0.31 3.48
C GLU A 214 21.29 0.96 4.61
N PHE A 215 20.84 2.20 4.42
CA PHE A 215 20.00 2.90 5.40
C PHE A 215 18.67 2.17 5.64
N LEU A 216 17.98 1.76 4.58
CA LEU A 216 16.72 1.00 4.67
C LEU A 216 16.93 -0.39 5.28
N GLU A 217 18.01 -1.08 4.91
CA GLU A 217 18.37 -2.37 5.50
C GLU A 217 18.63 -2.24 7.00
N LYS A 218 19.31 -1.18 7.44
CA LYS A 218 19.52 -0.92 8.88
C LYS A 218 18.23 -0.57 9.60
N ILE A 219 17.32 0.20 9.00
CA ILE A 219 15.99 0.46 9.58
C ILE A 219 15.24 -0.85 9.84
N GLU A 220 15.21 -1.75 8.86
CA GLU A 220 14.49 -3.02 9.00
C GLU A 220 15.18 -3.96 10.00
N THR A 221 16.52 -4.07 9.95
CA THR A 221 17.30 -4.93 10.86
C THR A 221 17.18 -4.50 12.32
N LEU A 222 17.11 -3.19 12.57
CA LEU A 222 16.94 -2.61 13.90
C LEU A 222 15.46 -2.42 14.28
N GLU A 223 14.53 -2.90 13.45
CA GLU A 223 13.07 -2.78 13.67
C GLU A 223 12.63 -1.34 13.97
N ALA A 224 13.27 -0.38 13.30
CA ALA A 224 13.07 1.07 13.47
C ALA A 224 11.97 1.63 12.56
N VAL A 225 11.25 0.77 11.81
CA VAL A 225 10.13 1.14 10.93
C VAL A 225 9.07 2.01 11.62
N PRO A 226 8.68 1.77 12.89
CA PRO A 226 7.73 2.65 13.59
C PRO A 226 8.16 4.12 13.62
N PHE A 227 9.46 4.41 13.61
CA PHE A 227 9.99 5.76 13.48
C PHE A 227 10.13 6.22 12.02
N ALA A 228 10.38 5.31 11.08
CA ALA A 228 10.57 5.66 9.67
C ALA A 228 9.26 6.04 8.95
N ILE A 229 8.11 5.57 9.41
CA ILE A 229 6.80 5.80 8.76
C ILE A 229 6.16 7.16 9.10
N HIS A 230 6.82 7.99 9.91
CA HIS A 230 6.40 9.38 10.16
C HIS A 230 7.51 10.34 9.70
N PRO A 231 7.19 11.39 8.91
CA PRO A 231 8.21 12.26 8.30
C PRO A 231 9.21 12.88 9.28
N MET A 232 8.75 13.29 10.47
CA MET A 232 9.62 13.91 11.47
C MET A 232 10.63 12.95 12.07
N THR A 233 10.21 11.75 12.45
CA THR A 233 11.10 10.72 12.99
C THR A 233 11.96 10.08 11.91
N LEU A 234 11.48 10.03 10.65
CA LEU A 234 12.31 9.69 9.50
C LEU A 234 13.45 10.69 9.31
N ARG A 235 13.17 11.99 9.37
CA ARG A 235 14.19 13.03 9.29
C ARG A 235 15.24 12.89 10.40
N PHE A 236 14.82 12.50 11.60
CA PHE A 236 15.75 12.15 12.68
C PHE A 236 16.68 10.99 12.29
N LEU A 237 16.15 9.90 11.73
CA LEU A 237 16.95 8.76 11.28
C LEU A 237 17.94 9.16 10.17
N ILE A 238 17.49 9.94 9.19
CA ILE A 238 18.33 10.46 8.10
C ILE A 238 19.45 11.34 8.65
N ASN A 239 19.13 12.26 9.56
CA ASN A 239 20.13 13.14 10.18
C ASN A 239 21.18 12.35 10.99
N LEU A 240 20.75 11.32 11.73
CA LEU A 240 21.69 10.42 12.41
C LEU A 240 22.62 9.74 11.42
N TYR A 241 22.05 9.20 10.34
CA TYR A 241 22.81 8.49 9.32
C TYR A 241 23.80 9.39 8.57
N ASN A 242 23.38 10.60 8.18
CA ASN A 242 24.25 11.58 7.52
C ASN A 242 25.38 12.06 8.45
N ARG A 243 25.07 12.28 9.74
CA ARG A 243 26.06 12.75 10.71
C ARG A 243 27.08 11.67 11.06
N ASP A 244 26.61 10.49 11.45
CA ASP A 244 27.44 9.45 12.05
C ASP A 244 27.95 8.43 11.00
N GLY A 245 27.42 8.48 9.78
CA GLY A 245 27.68 7.53 8.70
C GLY A 245 27.00 6.18 8.85
N THR A 246 26.35 5.93 9.99
CA THR A 246 25.57 4.73 10.29
C THR A 246 24.45 5.09 11.26
N LEU A 247 23.41 4.25 11.30
CA LEU A 247 22.50 4.22 12.44
C LEU A 247 23.19 3.55 13.64
N PRO A 248 22.71 3.79 14.89
CA PRO A 248 23.22 3.11 16.07
C PRO A 248 23.23 1.58 15.91
N GLU A 249 24.19 0.90 16.53
CA GLU A 249 24.35 -0.56 16.40
C GLU A 249 23.24 -1.34 17.13
N THR A 250 22.56 -0.72 18.09
CA THR A 250 21.58 -1.38 18.95
C THR A 250 20.18 -0.81 18.74
N LYS A 251 19.19 -1.70 18.68
CA LYS A 251 17.76 -1.36 18.61
C LYS A 251 17.33 -0.54 19.83
N THR A 252 17.88 -0.85 21.01
CA THR A 252 17.64 -0.16 22.28
C THR A 252 18.02 1.32 22.19
N GLU A 253 19.16 1.64 21.59
CA GLU A 253 19.60 3.03 21.45
C GLU A 253 18.69 3.83 20.51
N ILE A 254 18.27 3.24 19.38
CA ILE A 254 17.32 3.88 18.46
C ILE A 254 16.00 4.15 19.16
N TYR A 255 15.44 3.15 19.85
CA TYR A 255 14.16 3.32 20.55
C TYR A 255 14.26 4.35 21.68
N ARG A 256 15.37 4.38 22.43
CA ARG A 256 15.60 5.40 23.46
C ARG A 256 15.60 6.81 22.86
N ARG A 257 16.40 7.04 21.81
CA ARG A 257 16.50 8.34 21.15
C ARG A 257 15.18 8.75 20.46
N GLY A 258 14.52 7.81 19.77
CA GLY A 258 13.26 8.04 19.08
C GLY A 258 12.11 8.38 20.03
N CYS A 259 11.92 7.61 21.11
CA CYS A 259 10.90 7.90 22.13
C CYS A 259 11.19 9.23 22.85
N PHE A 260 12.45 9.56 23.06
CA PHE A 260 12.85 10.85 23.64
C PHE A 260 12.47 12.03 22.73
N ILE A 261 12.74 11.93 21.42
CA ILE A 261 12.33 12.97 20.45
C ILE A 261 10.82 13.15 20.42
N LEU A 262 10.06 12.06 20.53
CA LEU A 262 8.60 12.13 20.61
C LEU A 262 8.10 12.81 21.90
N CYS A 263 8.92 12.91 22.95
CA CYS A 263 8.65 13.69 24.16
C CYS A 263 8.94 15.19 24.00
N GLU A 264 9.59 15.63 22.92
CA GLU A 264 9.85 17.04 22.65
C GLU A 264 8.61 17.78 22.11
N GLU A 265 8.61 19.12 22.19
CA GLU A 265 7.63 19.94 21.48
C GLU A 265 8.12 20.21 20.06
N ILE A 266 7.37 19.74 19.07
CA ILE A 266 7.77 19.76 17.67
C ILE A 266 7.48 21.13 17.03
N ALA A 267 6.41 21.81 17.44
CA ALA A 267 6.01 23.10 16.90
C ALA A 267 6.97 24.22 17.33
N SER A 268 7.61 24.88 16.37
CA SER A 268 8.55 25.99 16.64
C SER A 268 7.86 27.17 17.34
N SER A 269 6.63 27.49 16.94
CA SER A 269 5.78 28.52 17.57
C SER A 269 5.57 28.26 19.08
N ARG A 270 5.39 27.01 19.48
CA ARG A 270 5.23 26.60 20.88
C ARG A 270 6.56 26.54 21.65
N ARG A 271 7.68 26.24 20.98
CA ARG A 271 9.03 26.31 21.58
C ARG A 271 9.44 27.75 21.90
N ASP A 272 9.22 28.67 20.96
CA ASP A 272 9.70 30.06 21.06
C ASP A 272 8.91 30.89 22.07
N THR A 273 7.64 30.53 22.33
CA THR A 273 6.76 31.26 23.24
C THR A 273 6.93 30.87 24.71
N SER A 274 7.63 29.78 25.05
CA SER A 274 7.82 29.25 26.43
C SER A 274 6.53 29.09 27.26
N LEU A 275 5.35 29.26 26.66
CA LEU A 275 4.09 29.47 27.36
C LEU A 275 3.35 28.16 27.70
N ILE A 276 3.84 26.99 27.27
CA ILE A 276 2.97 25.80 27.14
C ILE A 276 3.51 24.52 27.80
N ARG A 277 4.78 24.42 28.22
CA ARG A 277 5.28 23.19 28.87
C ARG A 277 6.03 23.47 30.18
N ASN A 278 5.52 22.92 31.28
CA ASN A 278 6.06 23.06 32.63
C ASN A 278 7.12 22.00 32.95
N TYR A 279 7.21 20.94 32.14
CA TYR A 279 8.11 19.81 32.38
C TYR A 279 9.18 19.72 31.28
N THR A 280 10.33 19.14 31.59
CA THR A 280 11.39 18.91 30.60
C THR A 280 11.08 17.65 29.76
N PRO A 281 11.70 17.48 28.57
CA PRO A 281 11.56 16.22 27.80
C PRO A 281 11.94 14.98 28.61
N GLU A 282 12.97 15.05 29.46
CA GLU A 282 13.41 13.95 30.33
C GLU A 282 12.34 13.61 31.38
N GLN A 283 11.69 14.63 31.97
CA GLN A 283 10.57 14.42 32.90
C GLN A 283 9.38 13.77 32.20
N ARG A 284 9.04 14.21 30.99
CA ARG A 284 7.97 13.59 30.20
C ARG A 284 8.32 12.16 29.80
N TYR A 285 9.57 11.88 29.48
CA TYR A 285 10.04 10.54 29.15
C TYR A 285 9.81 9.55 30.30
N ILE A 286 10.24 9.89 31.52
CA ILE A 286 10.05 8.97 32.66
C ILE A 286 8.56 8.81 33.04
N ILE A 287 7.75 9.87 32.89
CA ILE A 287 6.30 9.78 33.11
C ILE A 287 5.67 8.87 32.04
N ALA A 288 6.07 9.00 30.77
CA ALA A 288 5.59 8.12 29.71
C ALA A 288 6.02 6.67 29.95
N ALA A 289 7.23 6.42 30.43
CA ALA A 289 7.71 5.09 30.78
C ALA A 289 6.91 4.47 31.94
N ARG A 290 6.55 5.28 32.94
CA ARG A 290 5.59 4.91 33.97
C ARG A 290 4.21 4.58 33.38
N CYS A 291 3.65 5.44 32.53
CA CYS A 291 2.39 5.16 31.83
C CYS A 291 2.46 3.83 31.07
N ALA A 292 3.60 3.56 30.41
CA ALA A 292 3.81 2.35 29.62
C ALA A 292 3.77 1.11 30.50
N ALA A 293 4.45 1.12 31.65
CA ALA A 293 4.41 0.03 32.62
C ALA A 293 2.97 -0.22 33.13
N TYR A 294 2.24 0.84 33.50
CA TYR A 294 0.83 0.71 33.91
C TYR A 294 -0.02 0.09 32.80
N CYS A 295 0.05 0.61 31.57
CA CYS A 295 -0.69 0.09 30.43
C CYS A 295 -0.35 -1.38 30.13
N ALA A 296 0.95 -1.69 30.01
CA ALA A 296 1.43 -3.01 29.64
C ALA A 296 1.01 -4.10 30.63
N PHE A 297 1.31 -3.92 31.91
CA PHE A 297 1.11 -4.96 32.93
C PHE A 297 -0.34 -5.07 33.40
N SER A 298 -1.21 -4.10 33.08
CA SER A 298 -2.65 -4.19 33.30
C SER A 298 -3.46 -4.50 32.03
N ARG A 299 -2.78 -4.74 30.90
CA ARG A 299 -3.36 -5.03 29.57
C ARG A 299 -4.35 -3.95 29.12
N LYS A 300 -3.90 -2.70 29.14
CA LYS A 300 -4.69 -1.51 28.77
C LYS A 300 -4.06 -0.84 27.56
N SER A 301 -4.87 -0.44 26.59
CA SER A 301 -4.42 0.21 25.36
C SER A 301 -3.97 1.66 25.57
N GLY A 302 -4.43 2.30 26.65
CA GLY A 302 -4.16 3.71 26.88
C GLY A 302 -4.74 4.27 28.18
N ILE A 303 -4.79 5.61 28.21
CA ILE A 303 -5.21 6.40 29.35
C ILE A 303 -6.53 7.11 29.05
N TRP A 304 -7.46 7.05 30.01
CA TRP A 304 -8.74 7.76 29.96
C TRP A 304 -8.59 9.13 30.64
N THR A 305 -8.95 10.19 29.92
CA THR A 305 -8.73 11.57 30.36
C THR A 305 -9.99 12.34 30.76
N ASN A 306 -11.18 11.73 30.61
CA ASN A 306 -12.44 12.34 31.05
C ASN A 306 -12.71 12.08 32.53
N ILE A 307 -13.76 12.71 33.03
CA ILE A 307 -14.35 12.39 34.33
C ILE A 307 -14.75 10.90 34.33
N ASP A 308 -14.40 10.21 35.41
CA ASP A 308 -14.87 8.85 35.67
C ASP A 308 -16.31 8.91 36.20
N LEU A 309 -17.27 8.51 35.39
CA LEU A 309 -18.68 8.38 35.78
C LEU A 309 -19.06 6.91 36.06
N GLY A 310 -18.08 6.01 36.18
CA GLY A 310 -18.27 4.57 36.31
C GLY A 310 -18.43 3.83 34.97
N ASP A 311 -18.14 4.50 33.86
CA ASP A 311 -18.33 4.03 32.48
C ASP A 311 -17.02 3.96 31.67
N ILE A 312 -15.86 3.99 32.35
CA ILE A 312 -14.56 3.88 31.70
C ILE A 312 -14.47 2.52 30.99
N PRO A 313 -14.13 2.48 29.69
CA PRO A 313 -13.94 1.22 29.00
C PRO A 313 -12.85 0.39 29.66
N ASN A 314 -13.06 -0.93 29.77
CA ASN A 314 -12.15 -1.85 30.44
C ASN A 314 -10.74 -1.86 29.86
N ASP A 315 -10.51 -1.36 28.65
CA ASP A 315 -9.20 -1.32 28.02
C ASP A 315 -8.39 -0.06 28.37
N PHE A 316 -8.90 0.83 29.22
CA PHE A 316 -8.23 2.08 29.60
C PHE A 316 -7.94 2.19 31.10
N ILE A 317 -6.93 2.98 31.43
CA ILE A 317 -6.58 3.37 32.81
C ILE A 317 -7.03 4.82 33.04
N PRO A 318 -7.82 5.13 34.07
CA PRO A 318 -8.11 6.52 34.41
C PRO A 318 -6.82 7.28 34.73
N GLU A 319 -6.69 8.51 34.21
CA GLU A 319 -5.52 9.36 34.44
C GLU A 319 -5.17 9.50 35.93
N SER A 320 -6.17 9.45 36.81
CA SER A 320 -5.99 9.51 38.27
C SER A 320 -5.17 8.37 38.86
N GLU A 321 -5.17 7.17 38.26
CA GLU A 321 -4.37 6.00 38.71
C GLU A 321 -2.87 6.18 38.41
N ILE A 322 -2.52 7.00 37.42
CA ILE A 322 -1.13 7.28 37.06
C ILE A 322 -0.50 8.30 38.03
N ARG A 323 -1.33 9.22 38.56
CA ARG A 323 -0.92 10.32 39.44
C ARG A 323 -0.40 9.84 40.80
N GLY A 324 0.32 10.72 41.49
CA GLY A 324 0.80 10.49 42.85
C GLY A 324 2.19 9.85 42.92
N GLY A 325 2.79 9.93 44.10
CA GLY A 325 4.21 9.61 44.28
C GLY A 325 5.12 10.56 43.50
N SER A 326 6.34 10.10 43.26
CA SER A 326 7.40 10.88 42.64
C SER A 326 8.22 10.06 41.64
N GLU A 327 8.85 10.76 40.71
CA GLU A 327 9.86 10.23 39.79
C GLU A 327 11.16 11.03 39.94
N ILE A 328 12.27 10.43 39.51
CA ILE A 328 13.61 11.03 39.63
C ILE A 328 14.21 11.19 38.24
N VAL A 329 14.67 12.40 37.92
CA VAL A 329 15.40 12.73 36.68
C VAL A 329 16.65 13.49 37.04
N ALA A 330 17.81 13.06 36.53
CA ALA A 330 19.11 13.67 36.81
C ALA A 330 19.37 13.88 38.33
N GLY A 331 18.89 12.95 39.17
CA GLY A 331 19.01 13.01 40.63
C GLY A 331 18.03 13.97 41.33
N GLN A 332 17.12 14.62 40.60
CA GLN A 332 16.09 15.49 41.15
C GLN A 332 14.74 14.78 41.18
N GLU A 333 14.13 14.75 42.36
CA GLU A 333 12.80 14.17 42.59
C GLU A 333 11.71 15.22 42.29
N PHE A 334 10.64 14.80 41.62
CA PHE A 334 9.47 15.63 41.38
C PHE A 334 8.18 14.82 41.49
N ASN A 335 7.08 15.48 41.86
CA ASN A 335 5.78 14.83 42.06
C ASN A 335 5.04 14.62 40.73
N ILE A 336 4.34 13.49 40.62
CA ILE A 336 3.47 13.22 39.47
C ILE A 336 2.10 13.84 39.69
N SER A 337 1.86 14.96 39.00
CA SER A 337 0.65 15.77 39.08
C SER A 337 -0.29 15.52 37.90
N ARG A 338 -1.48 16.13 37.92
CA ARG A 338 -2.40 16.11 36.78
C ARG A 338 -1.78 16.79 35.57
N GLU A 339 -1.10 17.91 35.81
CA GLU A 339 -0.47 18.72 34.78
C GLU A 339 0.66 17.95 34.10
N SER A 340 1.47 17.21 34.88
CA SER A 340 2.58 16.42 34.33
C SER A 340 2.11 15.27 33.44
N VAL A 341 1.05 14.56 33.87
CA VAL A 341 0.48 13.46 33.06
C VAL A 341 -0.20 14.02 31.82
N SER A 342 -1.02 15.07 31.95
CA SER A 342 -1.71 15.69 30.81
C SER A 342 -0.75 16.24 29.75
N GLU A 343 0.38 16.82 30.16
CA GLU A 343 1.42 17.29 29.24
C GLU A 343 2.12 16.12 28.53
N THR A 344 2.39 15.03 29.26
CA THR A 344 3.06 13.83 28.74
C THR A 344 2.20 13.10 27.71
N ILE A 345 0.92 12.86 28.00
CA ILE A 345 -0.01 12.17 27.08
C ILE A 345 -0.43 13.02 25.86
N SER A 346 0.10 14.24 25.76
CA SER A 346 -0.05 15.13 24.59
C SER A 346 1.19 15.13 23.69
N CYS A 347 2.21 14.33 24.03
CA CYS A 347 3.42 14.11 23.22
C CYS A 347 3.16 13.16 22.05
N GLY A 348 4.11 13.07 21.10
CA GLY A 348 4.00 12.20 19.93
C GLY A 348 4.07 10.69 20.22
N LEU A 349 4.17 10.28 21.49
CA LEU A 349 4.11 8.88 21.93
C LEU A 349 2.68 8.32 21.95
N PHE A 350 1.68 9.20 21.96
CA PHE A 350 0.27 8.83 22.07
C PHE A 350 -0.50 9.31 20.85
N ASP A 351 -1.43 8.49 20.38
CA ASP A 351 -2.42 8.78 19.34
C ASP A 351 -3.84 8.72 19.95
N SER A 352 -4.87 9.04 19.18
CA SER A 352 -6.32 9.04 19.50
C SER A 352 -6.91 10.33 20.09
N SER A 353 -8.20 10.56 19.76
CA SER A 353 -9.03 11.68 20.17
C SER A 353 -9.42 11.59 21.65
N ARG A 354 -9.51 12.75 22.31
CA ARG A 354 -10.10 12.80 23.65
C ARG A 354 -11.51 12.20 23.59
N PRO A 355 -11.94 11.44 24.61
CA PRO A 355 -11.29 11.26 25.92
C PRO A 355 -10.23 10.16 26.02
N ARG A 356 -9.95 9.43 24.93
CA ARG A 356 -9.02 8.30 24.90
C ARG A 356 -7.61 8.76 24.52
N ARG A 357 -6.59 8.16 25.13
CA ARG A 357 -5.17 8.42 24.83
C ARG A 357 -4.43 7.09 24.73
N GLU A 358 -4.42 6.54 23.53
CA GLU A 358 -3.74 5.28 23.19
C GLU A 358 -2.28 5.53 22.79
N TRP A 359 -1.47 4.49 22.82
CA TRP A 359 -0.10 4.57 22.32
C TRP A 359 -0.10 4.69 20.80
N ALA A 360 0.69 5.63 20.26
CA ALA A 360 0.84 5.79 18.81
C ALA A 360 1.39 4.52 18.14
N HIS A 361 2.25 3.79 18.86
CA HIS A 361 2.69 2.48 18.45
C HIS A 361 2.91 1.56 19.66
N ARG A 362 2.51 0.29 19.55
CA ARG A 362 2.65 -0.71 20.63
C ARG A 362 4.10 -0.91 21.05
N THR A 363 5.05 -0.90 20.10
CA THR A 363 6.47 -1.10 20.44
C THR A 363 7.05 0.04 21.29
N TYR A 364 6.48 1.26 21.25
CA TYR A 364 6.87 2.33 22.16
C TYR A 364 6.49 1.98 23.60
N MET A 365 5.25 1.54 23.81
CA MET A 365 4.79 1.06 25.11
C MET A 365 5.64 -0.10 25.62
N GLU A 366 5.91 -1.10 24.79
CA GLU A 366 6.68 -2.28 25.20
C GLU A 366 8.12 -1.93 25.57
N PHE A 367 8.78 -1.12 24.74
CA PHE A 367 10.14 -0.64 25.01
C PHE A 367 10.19 0.20 26.29
N MET A 368 9.30 1.20 26.43
CA MET A 368 9.32 2.11 27.57
C MET A 368 8.92 1.41 28.88
N ALA A 369 8.04 0.40 28.82
CA ALA A 369 7.72 -0.43 29.99
C ALA A 369 8.94 -1.26 30.45
N ALA A 370 9.67 -1.87 29.50
CA ALA A 370 10.89 -2.60 29.80
C ALA A 370 11.99 -1.67 30.36
N ASP A 371 12.22 -0.54 29.70
CA ASP A 371 13.21 0.46 30.12
C ASP A 371 12.86 1.02 31.52
N TYR A 372 11.58 1.21 31.84
CA TYR A 372 11.13 1.62 33.18
C TYR A 372 11.50 0.60 34.26
N LEU A 373 11.26 -0.70 34.02
CA LEU A 373 11.63 -1.75 34.97
C LEU A 373 13.14 -1.84 35.17
N ILE A 374 13.92 -1.70 34.11
CA ILE A 374 15.39 -1.72 34.15
C ILE A 374 15.92 -0.51 34.93
N GLN A 375 15.43 0.71 34.64
CA GLN A 375 15.85 1.93 35.34
C GLN A 375 15.47 1.92 36.83
N ARG A 376 14.38 1.25 37.19
CA ARG A 376 13.92 1.09 38.59
C ARG A 376 14.64 -0.04 39.33
N ASP A 377 15.55 -0.77 38.69
CA ASP A 377 16.28 -1.91 39.27
C ASP A 377 15.34 -2.94 39.91
N ILE A 378 14.23 -3.24 39.22
CA ILE A 378 13.25 -4.21 39.71
C ILE A 378 13.86 -5.61 39.72
N SER A 379 13.75 -6.31 40.85
CA SER A 379 14.34 -7.64 41.00
C SER A 379 13.75 -8.67 40.03
N LEU A 380 14.55 -9.65 39.62
CA LEU A 380 14.12 -10.72 38.71
C LEU A 380 12.86 -11.44 39.21
N ILE A 381 12.75 -11.69 40.52
CA ILE A 381 11.58 -12.35 41.13
C ILE A 381 10.31 -11.52 40.92
N GLN A 382 10.40 -10.19 41.06
CA GLN A 382 9.28 -9.29 40.81
C GLN A 382 8.93 -9.22 39.34
N ILE A 383 9.93 -9.14 38.44
CA ILE A 383 9.71 -9.19 36.99
C ILE A 383 8.99 -10.49 36.62
N GLN A 384 9.46 -11.64 37.09
CA GLN A 384 8.83 -12.94 36.87
C GLN A 384 7.38 -12.98 37.36
N SER A 385 7.08 -12.35 38.50
CA SER A 385 5.71 -12.27 39.03
C SER A 385 4.75 -11.45 38.16
N LEU A 386 5.28 -10.54 37.33
CA LEU A 386 4.51 -9.72 36.40
C LEU A 386 4.33 -10.39 35.03
N ILE A 387 5.34 -11.09 34.54
CA ILE A 387 5.36 -11.60 33.16
C ILE A 387 4.77 -13.00 32.99
N LYS A 388 4.77 -13.82 34.05
CA LYS A 388 4.34 -15.22 33.98
C LYS A 388 2.83 -15.35 34.19
N ASN A 389 2.23 -16.29 33.47
CA ASN A 389 0.82 -16.62 33.66
C ASN A 389 0.66 -17.66 34.78
N PRO A 390 0.10 -17.30 35.97
CA PRO A 390 -0.04 -18.24 37.08
C PRO A 390 -1.06 -19.36 36.79
N LEU A 391 -1.88 -19.23 35.74
CA LEU A 391 -2.83 -20.25 35.31
C LEU A 391 -2.27 -21.20 34.24
N ASP A 392 -1.09 -20.91 33.68
CA ASP A 392 -0.43 -21.80 32.73
C ASP A 392 0.34 -22.87 33.53
N PRO A 393 0.07 -24.18 33.33
CA PRO A 393 0.77 -25.26 34.05
C PRO A 393 2.27 -25.27 33.77
N ASN A 394 2.71 -24.71 32.64
CA ASN A 394 4.11 -24.59 32.26
C ASN A 394 4.75 -23.27 32.71
N ASN A 395 3.99 -22.41 33.43
CA ASN A 395 4.45 -21.14 33.98
C ASN A 395 5.09 -20.20 32.92
N ARG A 396 4.55 -20.25 31.70
CA ARG A 396 5.04 -19.51 30.53
C ARG A 396 4.77 -18.01 30.62
N VAL A 397 5.52 -17.25 29.84
CA VAL A 397 5.34 -15.82 29.63
C VAL A 397 3.96 -15.57 29.01
N ALA A 398 3.23 -14.60 29.56
CA ALA A 398 1.95 -14.20 28.99
C ALA A 398 2.17 -13.65 27.56
N PRO A 399 1.42 -14.09 26.53
CA PRO A 399 1.70 -13.75 25.13
C PRO A 399 1.82 -12.25 24.84
N HIS A 400 1.02 -11.41 25.52
CA HIS A 400 1.03 -9.96 25.34
C HIS A 400 2.27 -9.27 25.93
N LEU A 401 3.04 -9.93 26.79
CA LEU A 401 4.25 -9.40 27.43
C LEU A 401 5.54 -9.88 26.75
N ARG A 402 5.46 -10.75 25.73
CA ARG A 402 6.64 -11.32 25.05
C ARG A 402 7.58 -10.24 24.48
N GLY A 403 7.04 -9.18 23.88
CA GLY A 403 7.86 -8.06 23.39
C GLY A 403 8.63 -7.35 24.52
N ILE A 404 8.00 -7.16 25.68
CA ILE A 404 8.63 -6.56 26.88
C ILE A 404 9.72 -7.48 27.44
N VAL A 405 9.44 -8.78 27.52
CA VAL A 405 10.41 -9.78 27.96
C VAL A 405 11.63 -9.79 27.03
N ALA A 406 11.42 -9.71 25.72
CA ALA A 406 12.53 -9.62 24.75
C ALA A 406 13.43 -8.40 25.00
N TRP A 407 12.85 -7.23 25.30
CA TRP A 407 13.62 -6.04 25.68
C TRP A 407 14.42 -6.21 26.97
N ILE A 408 13.84 -6.86 27.98
CA ILE A 408 14.52 -7.12 29.26
C ILE A 408 15.64 -8.14 29.07
N CYS A 409 15.43 -9.21 28.28
CA CYS A 409 16.44 -10.23 27.98
C CYS A 409 17.70 -9.67 27.34
N SER A 410 17.60 -8.57 26.58
CA SER A 410 18.77 -7.88 26.03
C SER A 410 19.70 -7.30 27.10
N ASN A 411 19.21 -7.03 28.32
CA ASN A 411 19.97 -6.42 29.42
C ASN A 411 20.07 -7.29 30.68
N SER A 412 19.39 -8.45 30.73
CA SER A 412 19.37 -9.36 31.88
C SER A 412 19.80 -10.77 31.49
N GLN A 413 21.02 -11.17 31.90
CA GLN A 413 21.55 -12.50 31.62
C GLN A 413 20.74 -13.62 32.30
N ASP A 414 20.22 -13.36 33.50
CA ASP A 414 19.46 -14.36 34.26
C ASP A 414 18.12 -14.65 33.59
N LEU A 415 17.38 -13.61 33.17
CA LEU A 415 16.13 -13.79 32.43
C LEU A 415 16.39 -14.39 31.05
N TYR A 416 17.45 -13.97 30.36
CA TYR A 416 17.87 -14.57 29.09
C TYR A 416 18.04 -16.09 29.20
N ASN A 417 18.79 -16.56 30.20
CA ASN A 417 19.05 -18.00 30.39
C ASN A 417 17.75 -18.77 30.67
N GLU A 418 16.81 -18.18 31.41
CA GLU A 418 15.52 -18.81 31.68
C GLU A 418 14.68 -18.92 30.40
N ILE A 419 14.55 -17.83 29.65
CA ILE A 419 13.76 -17.79 28.42
C ILE A 419 14.36 -18.68 27.34
N LEU A 420 15.69 -18.73 27.20
CA LEU A 420 16.37 -19.63 26.26
C LEU A 420 16.00 -21.10 26.47
N ASN A 421 15.79 -21.51 27.72
CA ASN A 421 15.46 -22.90 28.07
C ASN A 421 13.96 -23.22 27.96
N GLN A 422 13.07 -22.22 27.99
CA GLN A 422 11.61 -22.43 28.07
C GLN A 422 10.87 -21.96 26.82
N GLU A 423 11.18 -20.76 26.32
CA GLU A 423 10.50 -20.09 25.21
C GLU A 423 11.53 -19.33 24.33
N PRO A 424 12.51 -20.01 23.72
CA PRO A 424 13.61 -19.40 22.98
C PRO A 424 13.16 -18.51 21.82
N GLU A 425 11.96 -18.72 21.28
CA GLU A 425 11.37 -17.89 20.23
C GLU A 425 11.18 -16.42 20.62
N ILE A 426 11.00 -16.12 21.91
CA ILE A 426 10.89 -14.75 22.42
C ILE A 426 12.21 -13.99 22.15
N LEU A 427 13.34 -14.69 22.17
CA LEU A 427 14.65 -14.08 21.95
C LEU A 427 14.81 -13.55 20.52
N LEU A 428 14.05 -14.06 19.55
CA LEU A 428 14.05 -13.52 18.18
C LEU A 428 13.61 -12.04 18.13
N GLN A 429 12.82 -11.57 19.09
CA GLN A 429 12.39 -10.17 19.18
C GLN A 429 13.39 -9.26 19.93
N SER A 430 14.40 -9.85 20.55
CA SER A 430 15.40 -9.12 21.35
C SER A 430 16.31 -8.26 20.47
N ASP A 431 17.00 -7.32 21.10
CA ASP A 431 18.02 -6.50 20.46
C ASP A 431 19.27 -7.34 20.17
N SER A 432 19.38 -7.87 18.95
CA SER A 432 20.48 -8.75 18.56
C SER A 432 21.81 -8.02 18.43
N GLY A 433 21.82 -6.68 18.39
CA GLY A 433 23.04 -5.86 18.44
C GLY A 433 23.77 -5.99 19.78
N LEU A 434 23.07 -6.40 20.85
CA LEU A 434 23.64 -6.66 22.17
C LEU A 434 24.09 -8.12 22.36
N PHE A 435 23.87 -8.98 21.37
CA PHE A 435 24.27 -10.39 21.42
C PHE A 435 25.57 -10.62 20.66
N ASN A 436 26.51 -11.32 21.30
CA ASN A 436 27.72 -11.79 20.64
C ASN A 436 27.41 -12.96 19.67
N GLU A 437 28.39 -13.31 18.84
CA GLU A 437 28.27 -14.38 17.84
C GLU A 437 27.85 -15.72 18.47
N GLU A 438 28.40 -16.06 19.64
CA GLU A 438 28.11 -17.31 20.36
C GLU A 438 26.64 -17.39 20.81
N LYS A 439 26.08 -16.30 21.35
CA LYS A 439 24.66 -16.24 21.72
C LYS A 439 23.75 -16.39 20.50
N LYS A 440 24.09 -15.73 19.39
CA LYS A 440 23.31 -15.87 18.14
C LYS A 440 23.33 -17.31 17.63
N GLU A 441 24.49 -17.96 17.61
CA GLU A 441 24.66 -19.37 17.27
C GLU A 441 23.82 -20.28 18.18
N GLU A 442 23.87 -20.05 19.49
CA GLU A 442 23.13 -20.83 20.49
C GLU A 442 21.61 -20.70 20.36
N ILE A 443 21.10 -19.48 20.15
CA ILE A 443 19.66 -19.23 19.95
C ILE A 443 19.16 -19.99 18.72
N ILE A 444 19.87 -19.87 17.59
CA ILE A 444 19.49 -20.56 16.35
C ILE A 444 19.53 -22.08 16.54
N ARG A 445 20.56 -22.61 17.21
CA ARG A 445 20.69 -24.03 17.51
C ARG A 445 19.50 -24.55 18.31
N ILE A 446 19.17 -23.90 19.43
CA ILE A 446 18.08 -24.33 20.32
C ILE A 446 16.73 -24.22 19.62
N ILE A 447 16.51 -23.16 18.83
CA ILE A 447 15.28 -23.02 18.05
C ILE A 447 15.14 -24.16 17.03
N LEU A 448 16.21 -24.49 16.30
CA LEU A 448 16.19 -25.57 15.31
C LEU A 448 15.96 -26.95 15.94
N GLU A 449 16.63 -27.24 17.05
CA GLU A 449 16.50 -28.50 17.79
C GLU A 449 15.08 -28.71 18.34
N ASN A 450 14.38 -27.63 18.72
CA ASN A 450 13.05 -27.69 19.32
C ASN A 450 11.92 -27.26 18.38
N TYR A 451 12.22 -27.01 17.10
CA TYR A 451 11.27 -26.36 16.17
C TYR A 451 9.95 -27.12 16.05
N ASP A 452 10.00 -28.46 16.01
CA ASP A 452 8.81 -29.30 15.80
C ASP A 452 7.76 -29.20 16.89
N GLU A 453 8.18 -28.95 18.13
CA GLU A 453 7.31 -28.80 19.30
C GLU A 453 7.09 -27.32 19.68
N SER A 454 7.77 -26.40 18.99
CA SER A 454 7.76 -24.97 19.30
C SER A 454 6.48 -24.24 18.83
N TYR A 455 6.17 -23.14 19.52
CA TYR A 455 5.14 -22.18 19.10
C TYR A 455 5.44 -21.55 17.72
N LEU A 456 6.71 -21.53 17.30
CA LEU A 456 7.14 -21.02 16.00
C LEU A 456 6.55 -21.82 14.85
N LYS A 457 6.34 -23.13 15.00
CA LYS A 457 5.81 -23.95 13.90
C LYS A 457 4.41 -23.49 13.46
N SER A 458 3.56 -23.11 14.42
CA SER A 458 2.22 -22.58 14.15
C SER A 458 2.21 -21.12 13.73
N ASN A 459 3.20 -20.35 14.15
CA ASN A 459 3.29 -18.90 13.93
C ASN A 459 4.48 -18.53 13.04
N PHE A 460 4.86 -19.45 12.16
CA PHE A 460 6.08 -19.39 11.36
C PHE A 460 6.28 -18.02 10.69
N TYR A 461 5.20 -17.50 10.11
CA TYR A 461 5.16 -16.24 9.38
C TYR A 461 5.37 -14.97 10.22
N GLU A 462 5.15 -15.03 11.53
CA GLU A 462 5.32 -13.90 12.44
C GLU A 462 6.80 -13.56 12.63
N PHE A 463 7.68 -14.57 12.59
CA PHE A 463 9.08 -14.43 13.01
C PHE A 463 10.10 -14.41 11.87
N THR A 464 9.73 -14.75 10.63
CA THR A 464 10.70 -14.89 9.53
C THR A 464 11.54 -13.63 9.29
N HIS A 465 10.90 -12.47 9.31
CA HIS A 465 11.56 -11.17 9.09
C HIS A 465 12.59 -10.81 10.19
N LEU A 466 12.56 -11.48 11.34
CA LEU A 466 13.50 -11.29 12.44
C LEU A 466 14.73 -12.19 12.34
N LEU A 467 14.80 -13.11 11.38
CA LEU A 467 15.90 -14.08 11.31
C LEU A 467 17.20 -13.47 10.81
N LYS A 468 17.13 -12.50 9.88
CA LYS A 468 18.30 -11.84 9.27
C LYS A 468 19.28 -11.27 10.31
N LYS A 469 18.77 -10.70 11.42
CA LYS A 469 19.59 -10.07 12.46
C LYS A 469 20.36 -11.06 13.35
N PHE A 470 20.13 -12.37 13.20
CA PHE A 470 20.87 -13.45 13.87
C PHE A 470 21.99 -14.06 13.00
N LYS A 471 22.28 -13.44 11.84
CA LYS A 471 23.46 -13.77 11.06
C LYS A 471 24.72 -13.65 11.93
N HIS A 472 25.53 -14.69 11.87
CA HIS A 472 26.77 -14.85 12.63
C HIS A 472 27.77 -15.68 11.81
N ASN A 473 29.05 -15.68 12.18
CA ASN A 473 30.14 -16.24 11.36
C ASN A 473 30.03 -17.75 11.07
N ARG A 474 29.28 -18.51 11.88
CA ARG A 474 29.09 -19.96 11.72
C ARG A 474 27.72 -20.36 11.17
N ILE A 475 26.87 -19.40 10.82
CA ILE A 475 25.51 -19.69 10.37
C ILE A 475 25.50 -20.60 9.14
N GLU A 476 26.45 -20.43 8.22
CA GLU A 476 26.57 -21.27 7.03
C GLU A 476 26.84 -22.73 7.38
N SER A 477 27.88 -23.01 8.18
CA SER A 477 28.19 -24.37 8.63
C SER A 477 27.07 -24.96 9.46
N GLN A 478 26.48 -24.17 10.36
CA GLN A 478 25.38 -24.60 11.23
C GLN A 478 24.17 -25.07 10.41
N ILE A 479 23.76 -24.28 9.41
CA ILE A 479 22.60 -24.61 8.57
C ILE A 479 22.93 -25.76 7.60
N SER A 480 24.12 -25.77 7.00
CA SER A 480 24.53 -26.84 6.06
C SER A 480 24.56 -28.22 6.73
N GLU A 481 25.13 -28.30 7.93
CA GLU A 481 25.17 -29.53 8.74
C GLU A 481 23.75 -29.96 9.14
N PHE A 482 22.92 -29.02 9.61
CA PHE A 482 21.56 -29.32 10.07
C PHE A 482 20.65 -29.86 8.95
N ILE A 483 20.74 -29.31 7.74
CA ILE A 483 19.94 -29.76 6.59
C ILE A 483 20.39 -31.15 6.10
N SER A 484 21.70 -31.43 6.17
CA SER A 484 22.28 -32.70 5.74
C SER A 484 21.92 -33.86 6.67
N GLU A 485 21.67 -33.58 7.95
CA GLU A 485 21.35 -34.59 8.96
C GLU A 485 19.99 -35.26 8.67
N THR A 486 20.00 -36.57 8.42
CA THR A 486 18.80 -37.33 8.02
C THR A 486 17.79 -37.54 9.13
N THR A 487 18.21 -37.42 10.39
CA THR A 487 17.33 -37.57 11.56
C THR A 487 16.42 -36.35 11.80
N ASN A 488 16.76 -35.18 11.26
CA ASN A 488 15.96 -33.97 11.38
C ASN A 488 14.69 -34.05 10.52
N SER A 489 13.57 -33.55 11.06
CA SER A 489 12.30 -33.53 10.35
C SER A 489 12.33 -32.61 9.13
N TYR A 490 11.47 -32.87 8.15
CA TYR A 490 11.34 -32.01 6.97
C TYR A 490 10.92 -30.58 7.35
N ASP A 491 10.12 -30.41 8.41
CA ASP A 491 9.64 -29.10 8.89
C ASP A 491 10.81 -28.28 9.47
N SER A 492 11.66 -28.90 10.29
CA SER A 492 12.84 -28.25 10.87
C SER A 492 13.88 -27.92 9.81
N LYS A 493 14.14 -28.83 8.84
CA LYS A 493 15.01 -28.54 7.70
C LYS A 493 14.49 -27.40 6.84
N ARG A 494 13.16 -27.36 6.62
CA ARG A 494 12.52 -26.27 5.90
C ARG A 494 12.74 -24.94 6.62
N PHE A 495 12.61 -24.91 7.94
CA PHE A 495 12.91 -23.72 8.74
C PHE A 495 14.38 -23.30 8.60
N ALA A 496 15.32 -24.24 8.62
CA ALA A 496 16.74 -23.96 8.42
C ALA A 496 17.04 -23.32 7.05
N ILE A 497 16.37 -23.78 5.98
CA ILE A 497 16.48 -23.15 4.64
C ILE A 497 15.98 -21.70 4.66
N ILE A 498 14.90 -21.42 5.39
CA ILE A 498 14.39 -20.04 5.53
C ILE A 498 15.37 -19.15 6.31
N ILE A 499 16.04 -19.67 7.33
CA ILE A 499 17.12 -18.93 8.01
C ILE A 499 18.24 -18.60 7.02
N ALA A 500 18.62 -19.55 6.16
CA ALA A 500 19.62 -19.32 5.12
C ALA A 500 19.18 -18.33 4.05
N GLU A 501 17.90 -18.35 3.65
CA GLU A 501 17.31 -17.38 2.74
C GLU A 501 17.38 -15.96 3.33
N GLU A 502 16.85 -15.76 4.53
CA GLU A 502 16.83 -14.45 5.22
C GLU A 502 18.24 -13.94 5.57
N SER A 503 19.20 -14.85 5.77
CA SER A 503 20.61 -14.52 6.04
C SER A 503 21.46 -14.36 4.77
N GLU A 504 20.86 -14.53 3.59
CA GLU A 504 21.49 -14.41 2.27
C GLU A 504 22.71 -15.33 2.11
N LEU A 505 22.57 -16.62 2.48
CA LEU A 505 23.65 -17.61 2.43
C LEU A 505 23.80 -18.23 1.04
N ILE A 506 24.25 -17.41 0.08
CA ILE A 506 24.40 -17.76 -1.34
C ILE A 506 25.34 -18.97 -1.53
N SER A 507 26.33 -19.14 -0.64
CA SER A 507 27.25 -20.29 -0.61
C SER A 507 26.55 -21.65 -0.55
N LEU A 508 25.32 -21.71 0.00
CA LEU A 508 24.52 -22.94 0.08
C LEU A 508 23.76 -23.28 -1.21
N SER A 509 23.92 -22.50 -2.28
CA SER A 509 23.17 -22.68 -3.54
C SER A 509 23.33 -24.07 -4.14
N SER A 510 24.53 -24.66 -4.11
CA SER A 510 24.77 -26.02 -4.63
C SER A 510 23.96 -27.07 -3.85
N GLN A 511 23.99 -27.00 -2.52
CA GLN A 511 23.22 -27.88 -1.65
C GLN A 511 21.71 -27.70 -1.87
N PHE A 512 21.23 -26.47 -2.11
CA PHE A 512 19.83 -26.22 -2.43
C PHE A 512 19.43 -26.77 -3.80
N ILE A 513 20.28 -26.68 -4.82
CA ILE A 513 20.04 -27.30 -6.13
C ILE A 513 19.90 -28.83 -5.98
N ASP A 514 20.76 -29.47 -5.19
CA ASP A 514 20.69 -30.91 -4.93
C ASP A 514 19.38 -31.29 -4.23
N ILE A 515 18.94 -30.50 -3.24
CA ILE A 515 17.63 -30.69 -2.58
C ILE A 515 16.49 -30.56 -3.58
N VAL A 516 16.49 -29.51 -4.40
CA VAL A 516 15.43 -29.27 -5.41
C VAL A 516 15.32 -30.44 -6.39
N ARG A 517 16.46 -31.05 -6.77
CA ARG A 517 16.53 -32.16 -7.72
C ARG A 517 16.23 -33.53 -7.12
N ASN A 518 16.29 -33.68 -5.79
CA ASN A 518 16.04 -34.96 -5.14
C ASN A 518 14.55 -35.30 -5.13
N GLU A 519 14.11 -36.20 -6.01
CA GLU A 519 12.71 -36.65 -6.10
C GLU A 519 12.22 -37.40 -4.86
N ASN A 520 13.12 -37.96 -4.05
CA ASN A 520 12.78 -38.63 -2.80
C ASN A 520 12.59 -37.66 -1.62
N GLU A 521 12.94 -36.39 -1.80
CA GLU A 521 12.81 -35.37 -0.78
C GLU A 521 11.38 -34.83 -0.71
N HIS A 522 10.96 -34.36 0.47
CA HIS A 522 9.62 -33.83 0.65
C HIS A 522 9.41 -32.58 -0.23
N VAL A 523 8.32 -32.55 -1.00
CA VAL A 523 8.04 -31.48 -1.99
C VAL A 523 8.09 -30.07 -1.40
N ARG A 524 7.62 -29.88 -0.16
CA ARG A 524 7.69 -28.56 0.51
C ARG A 524 9.11 -28.13 0.86
N LEU A 525 10.02 -29.07 1.10
CA LEU A 525 11.43 -28.76 1.32
C LEU A 525 12.10 -28.36 0.00
N ARG A 526 11.81 -29.09 -1.09
CA ARG A 526 12.23 -28.74 -2.45
C ARG A 526 11.76 -27.34 -2.84
N ILE A 527 10.51 -26.99 -2.57
CA ILE A 527 9.97 -25.63 -2.82
C ILE A 527 10.70 -24.58 -1.99
N ALA A 528 10.99 -24.85 -0.71
CA ALA A 528 11.73 -23.90 0.13
C ALA A 528 13.15 -23.65 -0.40
N ALA A 529 13.87 -24.72 -0.77
CA ALA A 529 15.19 -24.60 -1.40
C ALA A 529 15.14 -23.82 -2.72
N ALA A 530 14.13 -24.10 -3.56
CA ALA A 530 13.93 -23.37 -4.81
C ALA A 530 13.65 -21.88 -4.55
N ARG A 531 12.84 -21.54 -3.55
CA ARG A 531 12.53 -20.13 -3.21
C ARG A 531 13.76 -19.38 -2.71
N ALA A 532 14.59 -20.02 -1.89
CA ALA A 532 15.87 -19.43 -1.49
C ALA A 532 16.76 -19.13 -2.71
N LEU A 533 16.82 -20.05 -3.68
CA LEU A 533 17.53 -19.83 -4.95
C LEU A 533 16.91 -18.71 -5.81
N GLU A 534 15.57 -18.63 -5.89
CA GLU A 534 14.87 -17.51 -6.54
C GLU A 534 15.29 -16.18 -5.93
N THR A 535 15.25 -16.08 -4.60
CA THR A 535 15.68 -14.89 -3.84
C THR A 535 17.15 -14.53 -4.12
N PHE A 536 18.06 -15.51 -4.10
CA PHE A 536 19.48 -15.26 -4.40
C PHE A 536 19.72 -14.82 -5.86
N SER A 537 18.87 -15.28 -6.79
CA SER A 537 19.03 -15.00 -8.23
C SER A 537 18.73 -13.56 -8.63
N TYR A 538 18.01 -12.81 -7.78
CA TYR A 538 17.74 -11.39 -8.03
C TYR A 538 19.00 -10.51 -7.97
N THR A 539 19.98 -10.89 -7.16
CA THR A 539 21.19 -10.11 -6.90
C THR A 539 22.47 -10.80 -7.36
N ASN A 540 22.43 -12.10 -7.67
CA ASN A 540 23.61 -12.90 -7.97
C ASN A 540 23.40 -13.86 -9.13
N GLN A 541 24.49 -14.17 -9.85
CA GLN A 541 24.53 -15.30 -10.77
C GLN A 541 24.77 -16.59 -9.99
N ILE A 542 23.79 -17.49 -10.02
CA ILE A 542 23.86 -18.78 -9.35
C ILE A 542 24.44 -19.82 -10.31
N GLU A 543 25.56 -20.43 -9.95
CA GLU A 543 26.14 -21.54 -10.70
C GLU A 543 25.26 -22.80 -10.61
N GLY A 544 25.07 -23.52 -11.71
CA GLY A 544 24.28 -24.75 -11.76
C GLY A 544 22.76 -24.55 -11.84
N ARG A 545 22.26 -23.32 -11.97
CA ARG A 545 20.82 -23.04 -12.11
C ARG A 545 20.18 -23.66 -13.35
N ASP A 546 20.96 -23.99 -14.37
CA ASP A 546 20.54 -24.75 -15.55
C ASP A 546 20.06 -26.17 -15.21
N MET A 547 20.54 -26.74 -14.10
CA MET A 547 20.06 -28.03 -13.60
C MET A 547 18.59 -28.02 -13.16
N LEU A 548 17.97 -26.84 -13.05
CA LEU A 548 16.56 -26.68 -12.69
C LEU A 548 15.62 -26.67 -13.92
N ILE A 549 16.16 -26.57 -15.14
CA ILE A 549 15.38 -26.54 -16.40
C ILE A 549 14.43 -27.75 -16.53
N PRO A 550 14.84 -29.00 -16.23
CA PRO A 550 13.94 -30.15 -16.33
C PRO A 550 12.69 -30.02 -15.43
N ILE A 551 12.81 -29.35 -14.28
CA ILE A 551 11.70 -29.14 -13.35
C ILE A 551 10.83 -27.97 -13.83
N ALA A 552 11.46 -26.89 -14.32
CA ALA A 552 10.75 -25.74 -14.89
C ALA A 552 9.88 -26.11 -16.10
N LEU A 553 10.36 -27.06 -16.93
CA LEU A 553 9.68 -27.54 -18.13
C LEU A 553 8.89 -28.85 -17.91
N SER A 554 8.77 -29.33 -16.66
CA SER A 554 7.96 -30.53 -16.40
C SER A 554 6.48 -30.22 -16.57
N ASP A 555 5.79 -31.00 -17.40
CA ASP A 555 4.33 -30.96 -17.53
C ASP A 555 3.62 -31.87 -16.53
N GLU A 556 4.37 -32.70 -15.81
CA GLU A 556 3.80 -33.56 -14.79
C GLU A 556 3.26 -32.71 -13.64
N SER A 557 1.98 -32.91 -13.33
CA SER A 557 1.42 -32.42 -12.08
C SER A 557 2.08 -33.18 -10.94
N ILE A 558 3.17 -32.64 -10.38
CA ILE A 558 3.77 -33.17 -9.15
C ILE A 558 2.76 -32.91 -8.03
N ASN A 559 1.78 -33.81 -7.85
CA ASN A 559 0.77 -33.78 -6.80
C ASN A 559 0.11 -32.39 -6.58
N ASP A 560 -0.31 -31.67 -7.63
CA ASP A 560 -0.86 -30.29 -7.56
C ASP A 560 0.12 -29.16 -7.17
N HIS A 561 1.44 -29.39 -7.13
CA HIS A 561 2.43 -28.38 -6.69
C HIS A 561 3.03 -27.60 -7.87
N PHE A 562 2.20 -26.80 -8.55
CA PHE A 562 2.65 -25.79 -9.52
C PHE A 562 3.69 -24.81 -8.93
N ASP A 563 3.77 -24.70 -7.60
CA ASP A 563 4.74 -23.86 -6.91
C ASP A 563 6.19 -24.20 -7.28
N LEU A 564 6.57 -25.49 -7.29
CA LEU A 564 7.96 -25.86 -7.56
C LEU A 564 8.35 -25.48 -8.99
N LYS A 565 7.48 -25.81 -9.96
CA LYS A 565 7.63 -25.39 -11.37
C LYS A 565 7.72 -23.88 -11.50
N GLY A 566 6.80 -23.14 -10.87
CA GLY A 566 6.73 -21.69 -10.92
C GLY A 566 8.01 -21.01 -10.42
N VAL A 567 8.56 -21.50 -9.30
CA VAL A 567 9.82 -20.97 -8.75
C VAL A 567 11.01 -21.29 -9.68
N CYS A 568 11.11 -22.51 -10.20
CA CYS A 568 12.16 -22.86 -11.17
C CYS A 568 12.04 -22.05 -12.47
N LEU A 569 10.81 -21.74 -12.93
CA LEU A 569 10.57 -20.85 -14.06
C LEU A 569 11.04 -19.42 -13.78
N HIS A 570 10.78 -18.88 -12.57
CA HIS A 570 11.32 -17.58 -12.17
C HIS A 570 12.85 -17.54 -12.21
N ILE A 571 13.54 -18.62 -11.82
CA ILE A 571 15.01 -18.66 -11.84
C ILE A 571 15.57 -18.75 -13.28
N ALA A 572 14.87 -19.48 -14.15
CA ALA A 572 15.38 -19.86 -15.47
C ALA A 572 14.99 -18.89 -16.60
N TRP A 573 13.84 -18.23 -16.52
CA TRP A 573 13.37 -17.28 -17.53
C TRP A 573 13.95 -15.87 -17.28
N PRO A 574 14.30 -15.10 -18.34
CA PRO A 574 14.40 -15.48 -19.75
C PRO A 574 15.75 -16.04 -20.17
N ASP A 575 16.75 -16.03 -19.29
CA ASP A 575 18.16 -16.25 -19.65
C ASP A 575 18.47 -17.67 -20.12
N LEU A 576 17.83 -18.67 -19.53
CA LEU A 576 18.16 -20.10 -19.72
C LEU A 576 17.14 -20.86 -20.57
N LEU A 577 16.00 -20.24 -20.86
CA LEU A 577 14.87 -20.89 -21.52
C LEU A 577 14.61 -20.27 -22.89
N GLU A 578 14.51 -21.12 -23.92
CA GLU A 578 14.01 -20.69 -25.21
C GLU A 578 12.49 -20.46 -25.13
N PHE A 579 12.01 -19.35 -25.70
CA PHE A 579 10.59 -18.98 -25.68
C PHE A 579 9.66 -20.07 -26.22
N ASN A 580 10.00 -20.70 -27.36
CA ASN A 580 9.15 -21.74 -27.96
C ASN A 580 9.04 -22.97 -27.05
N ASN A 581 10.16 -23.41 -26.49
CA ASN A 581 10.20 -24.53 -25.57
C ASN A 581 9.38 -24.24 -24.31
N LEU A 582 9.47 -23.02 -23.77
CA LEU A 582 8.64 -22.61 -22.63
C LEU A 582 7.15 -22.69 -22.96
N LEU A 583 6.70 -22.17 -24.11
CA LEU A 583 5.29 -22.14 -24.48
C LEU A 583 4.66 -23.53 -24.57
N GLU A 584 5.41 -24.53 -25.01
CA GLU A 584 4.94 -25.92 -25.06
C GLU A 584 4.62 -26.44 -23.64
N HIS A 585 5.38 -25.99 -22.64
CA HIS A 585 5.33 -26.44 -21.26
C HIS A 585 4.59 -25.49 -20.30
N LEU A 586 3.52 -24.82 -20.74
CA LEU A 586 2.65 -23.99 -19.89
C LEU A 586 1.27 -24.65 -19.62
N PRO A 587 1.16 -25.68 -18.75
CA PRO A 587 -0.12 -26.28 -18.41
C PRO A 587 -1.04 -25.29 -17.69
N GLU A 588 -2.35 -25.42 -17.91
CA GLU A 588 -3.38 -24.67 -17.19
C GLU A 588 -3.47 -25.22 -15.75
N PRO A 589 -3.39 -24.36 -14.72
CA PRO A 589 -3.55 -24.80 -13.35
C PRO A 589 -5.01 -24.99 -12.96
N ASN A 590 -5.23 -25.63 -11.79
CA ASN A 590 -6.57 -25.75 -11.22
C ASN A 590 -7.22 -24.36 -11.05
N ILE A 591 -8.54 -24.29 -11.25
CA ILE A 591 -9.32 -23.05 -11.12
C ILE A 591 -9.09 -22.45 -9.73
N GLY A 592 -8.76 -21.17 -9.68
CA GLY A 592 -8.48 -20.46 -8.43
C GLY A 592 -7.09 -20.71 -7.83
N TYR A 593 -6.19 -21.39 -8.54
CA TYR A 593 -4.81 -21.54 -8.09
C TYR A 593 -4.13 -20.17 -7.91
N VAL A 594 -3.53 -19.99 -6.72
CA VAL A 594 -2.69 -18.84 -6.38
C VAL A 594 -1.38 -19.36 -5.84
N GLY A 595 -0.27 -19.05 -6.51
CA GLY A 595 1.05 -19.51 -6.11
C GLY A 595 2.17 -18.99 -7.01
N ALA A 596 3.35 -19.61 -6.92
CA ALA A 596 4.53 -19.14 -7.64
C ALA A 596 4.36 -19.19 -9.17
N TYR A 597 3.64 -20.19 -9.68
CA TYR A 597 3.39 -20.33 -11.11
C TYR A 597 2.46 -19.25 -11.66
N SER A 598 1.38 -18.90 -10.94
CA SER A 598 0.49 -17.82 -11.37
C SER A 598 1.17 -16.46 -11.28
N ARG A 599 2.02 -16.26 -10.26
CA ARG A 599 2.87 -15.07 -10.13
C ARG A 599 3.91 -14.97 -11.25
N PHE A 600 4.50 -16.09 -11.68
CA PHE A 600 5.38 -16.13 -12.85
C PHE A 600 4.63 -15.71 -14.11
N LEU A 601 3.53 -16.40 -14.40
CA LEU A 601 2.75 -16.21 -15.62
C LEU A 601 2.18 -14.80 -15.77
N LEU A 602 1.69 -14.17 -14.70
CA LEU A 602 1.07 -12.84 -14.74
C LEU A 602 2.04 -11.68 -14.47
N GLY A 603 3.26 -11.97 -14.00
CA GLY A 603 4.30 -11.01 -13.69
C GLY A 603 5.52 -11.22 -14.59
N ARG A 604 6.58 -11.83 -14.04
CA ARG A 604 7.91 -11.97 -14.66
C ARG A 604 7.89 -12.49 -16.11
N PHE A 605 7.01 -13.46 -16.43
CA PHE A 605 6.86 -13.96 -17.80
C PHE A 605 6.51 -12.84 -18.79
N ILE A 606 5.55 -11.99 -18.42
CA ILE A 606 5.10 -10.85 -19.24
C ILE A 606 6.12 -9.73 -19.21
N GLU A 607 6.60 -9.36 -18.02
CA GLU A 607 7.52 -8.23 -17.82
C GLU A 607 8.83 -8.41 -18.59
N GLU A 608 9.41 -9.61 -18.53
CA GLU A 608 10.68 -9.95 -19.18
C GLU A 608 10.49 -10.61 -20.56
N LEU A 609 9.26 -10.67 -21.09
CA LEU A 609 9.01 -11.13 -22.47
C LEU A 609 9.81 -10.28 -23.46
N PRO A 610 10.78 -10.85 -24.21
CA PRO A 610 11.60 -10.08 -25.14
C PRO A 610 10.77 -9.54 -26.29
N HIS A 611 11.02 -8.28 -26.71
CA HIS A 611 10.23 -7.63 -27.76
C HIS A 611 10.20 -8.43 -29.08
N ARG A 612 11.31 -9.11 -29.40
CA ARG A 612 11.43 -9.98 -30.59
C ARG A 612 10.49 -11.21 -30.58
N GLU A 613 9.99 -11.60 -29.42
CA GLU A 613 9.13 -12.77 -29.24
C GLU A 613 7.64 -12.40 -29.20
N ILE A 614 7.29 -11.11 -29.16
CA ILE A 614 5.89 -10.65 -29.04
C ILE A 614 5.02 -11.15 -30.19
N THR A 615 5.52 -11.11 -31.43
CA THR A 615 4.75 -11.58 -32.59
C THR A 615 4.46 -13.07 -32.50
N ARG A 616 5.36 -13.85 -31.90
CA ARG A 616 5.17 -15.28 -31.61
C ARG A 616 4.23 -15.50 -30.43
N ALA A 617 4.31 -14.68 -29.38
CA ALA A 617 3.39 -14.73 -28.24
C ALA A 617 1.94 -14.46 -28.69
N LEU A 618 1.74 -13.49 -29.57
CA LEU A 618 0.45 -13.20 -30.20
C LEU A 618 -0.05 -14.38 -31.05
N ARG A 619 0.84 -15.07 -31.77
CA ARG A 619 0.48 -16.30 -32.49
C ARG A 619 0.05 -17.41 -31.54
N TRP A 620 0.74 -17.59 -30.42
CA TRP A 620 0.37 -18.56 -29.39
C TRP A 620 -1.04 -18.31 -28.81
N ILE A 621 -1.43 -17.03 -28.63
CA ILE A 621 -2.81 -16.67 -28.26
C ILE A 621 -3.80 -17.21 -29.29
N ARG A 622 -3.53 -16.98 -30.59
CA ARG A 622 -4.37 -17.45 -31.70
C ARG A 622 -4.43 -18.97 -31.80
N GLU A 623 -3.39 -19.69 -31.43
CA GLU A 623 -3.35 -21.14 -31.57
C GLU A 623 -3.94 -21.88 -30.36
N ARG A 624 -3.82 -21.32 -29.15
CA ARG A 624 -4.08 -22.05 -27.90
C ARG A 624 -5.23 -21.49 -27.05
N LEU A 625 -5.49 -20.18 -27.08
CA LEU A 625 -6.37 -19.55 -26.07
C LEU A 625 -7.82 -19.34 -26.53
N ILE A 626 -8.10 -19.53 -27.81
CA ILE A 626 -9.43 -19.38 -28.43
C ILE A 626 -10.47 -20.30 -27.76
N SER A 627 -10.13 -21.56 -27.47
CA SER A 627 -11.05 -22.51 -26.85
C SER A 627 -11.02 -22.52 -25.31
N THR A 628 -10.41 -21.51 -24.68
CA THR A 628 -10.13 -21.55 -23.24
C THR A 628 -11.20 -20.78 -22.43
N PRO A 629 -11.75 -21.36 -21.34
CA PRO A 629 -12.79 -20.72 -20.52
C PRO A 629 -12.38 -19.34 -19.97
N ALA A 630 -13.34 -18.45 -19.71
CA ALA A 630 -13.07 -17.09 -19.20
C ALA A 630 -12.29 -17.05 -17.88
N PHE A 631 -12.49 -18.04 -17.00
CA PHE A 631 -11.82 -18.14 -15.71
C PHE A 631 -10.39 -18.74 -15.79
N SER A 632 -9.89 -19.05 -16.99
CA SER A 632 -8.53 -19.55 -17.19
C SER A 632 -7.46 -18.52 -16.84
N LEU A 633 -6.40 -18.99 -16.21
CA LEU A 633 -5.21 -18.21 -15.97
C LEU A 633 -4.48 -17.90 -17.28
N LEU A 634 -4.33 -18.86 -18.18
CA LEU A 634 -3.65 -18.65 -19.47
C LEU A 634 -4.39 -17.63 -20.35
N ARG A 635 -5.72 -17.54 -20.25
CA ARG A 635 -6.48 -16.47 -20.91
C ARG A 635 -6.08 -15.08 -20.39
N ARG A 636 -5.97 -14.91 -19.07
CA ARG A 636 -5.47 -13.66 -18.44
C ARG A 636 -4.03 -13.33 -18.84
N VAL A 637 -3.18 -14.35 -19.01
CA VAL A 637 -1.81 -14.19 -19.55
C VAL A 637 -1.87 -13.64 -20.97
N GLY A 638 -2.71 -14.21 -21.84
CA GLY A 638 -2.94 -13.71 -23.20
C GLY A 638 -3.36 -12.24 -23.24
N GLU A 639 -4.25 -11.82 -22.34
CA GLU A 639 -4.68 -10.42 -22.24
C GLU A 639 -3.53 -9.48 -21.83
N LYS A 640 -2.69 -9.89 -20.87
CA LYS A 640 -1.48 -9.12 -20.50
C LYS A 640 -0.45 -9.03 -21.64
N ILE A 641 -0.33 -10.08 -22.46
CA ILE A 641 0.49 -10.04 -23.68
C ILE A 641 -0.07 -9.00 -24.67
N ILE A 642 -1.41 -8.95 -24.84
CA ILE A 642 -2.07 -7.93 -25.69
C ILE A 642 -1.80 -6.52 -25.16
N VAL A 643 -1.93 -6.29 -23.85
CA VAL A 643 -1.59 -5.00 -23.21
C VAL A 643 -0.14 -4.60 -23.52
N LYS A 644 0.82 -5.51 -23.30
CA LYS A 644 2.24 -5.24 -23.60
C LYS A 644 2.49 -4.97 -25.09
N ALA A 645 1.82 -5.68 -25.98
CA ALA A 645 1.92 -5.49 -27.42
C ALA A 645 1.30 -4.16 -27.87
N LEU A 646 0.20 -3.71 -27.28
CA LEU A 646 -0.40 -2.39 -27.56
C LEU A 646 0.56 -1.24 -27.22
N GLY A 647 1.34 -1.37 -26.15
CA GLY A 647 2.40 -0.42 -25.81
C GLY A 647 3.56 -0.37 -26.82
N LEU A 648 3.60 -1.30 -27.78
CA LEU A 648 4.63 -1.42 -28.82
C LEU A 648 4.03 -1.39 -30.23
N ILE A 649 2.85 -0.80 -30.39
CA ILE A 649 2.09 -0.80 -31.66
C ILE A 649 2.81 -0.06 -32.80
N ASP A 650 3.75 0.84 -32.49
CA ASP A 650 4.54 1.57 -33.48
C ASP A 650 5.46 0.65 -34.31
N ASN A 651 5.67 -0.59 -33.87
CA ASN A 651 6.36 -1.61 -34.67
C ASN A 651 5.37 -2.27 -35.64
N ASP A 652 5.62 -2.12 -36.94
CA ASP A 652 4.74 -2.65 -38.01
C ASP A 652 4.45 -4.15 -37.90
N GLU A 653 5.45 -4.97 -37.57
CA GLU A 653 5.29 -6.43 -37.44
C GLU A 653 4.40 -6.80 -36.25
N ILE A 654 4.55 -6.07 -35.12
CA ILE A 654 3.70 -6.23 -33.94
C ILE A 654 2.28 -5.75 -34.24
N SER A 655 2.13 -4.62 -34.93
CA SER A 655 0.85 -4.05 -35.34
C SER A 655 0.06 -5.00 -36.25
N GLU A 656 0.74 -5.66 -37.19
CA GLU A 656 0.14 -6.67 -38.06
C GLU A 656 -0.27 -7.92 -37.27
N SER A 657 0.61 -8.47 -36.43
CA SER A 657 0.27 -9.65 -35.60
C SER A 657 -0.83 -9.34 -34.57
N LEU A 658 -0.91 -8.12 -34.05
CA LEU A 658 -2.02 -7.65 -33.22
C LEU A 658 -3.32 -7.65 -34.01
N THR A 659 -3.31 -7.10 -35.22
CA THR A 659 -4.49 -7.09 -36.11
C THR A 659 -5.01 -8.50 -36.36
N GLU A 660 -4.12 -9.45 -36.68
CA GLU A 660 -4.48 -10.86 -36.84
C GLU A 660 -5.10 -11.43 -35.55
N THR A 661 -4.51 -11.10 -34.39
CA THR A 661 -4.95 -11.60 -33.08
C THR A 661 -6.36 -11.10 -32.74
N PHE A 662 -6.59 -9.79 -32.82
CA PHE A 662 -7.91 -9.21 -32.60
C PHE A 662 -8.95 -9.77 -33.57
N SER A 663 -8.61 -9.87 -34.86
CA SER A 663 -9.50 -10.45 -35.86
C SER A 663 -9.88 -11.89 -35.52
N THR A 664 -8.90 -12.69 -35.10
CA THR A 664 -9.13 -14.08 -34.70
C THR A 664 -10.03 -14.18 -33.46
N LEU A 665 -9.78 -13.35 -32.43
CA LEU A 665 -10.58 -13.31 -31.21
C LEU A 665 -12.02 -12.82 -31.44
N ILE A 666 -12.24 -11.93 -32.42
CA ILE A 666 -13.57 -11.46 -32.82
C ILE A 666 -14.36 -12.56 -33.54
N ILE A 667 -13.67 -13.40 -34.31
CA ILE A 667 -14.29 -14.51 -35.05
C ILE A 667 -14.79 -15.59 -34.09
N ASP A 668 -14.10 -15.81 -32.97
CA ASP A 668 -14.43 -16.87 -32.03
C ASP A 668 -15.57 -16.52 -31.05
N ASP A 669 -16.65 -17.31 -31.11
CA ASP A 669 -17.85 -17.16 -30.28
C ASP A 669 -17.62 -17.41 -28.77
N ASN A 670 -16.66 -18.25 -28.41
CA ASN A 670 -16.42 -18.61 -27.00
C ASN A 670 -15.67 -17.51 -26.25
N TYR A 671 -14.73 -16.84 -26.92
CA TYR A 671 -14.06 -15.67 -26.36
C TYR A 671 -15.04 -14.53 -26.08
N LEU A 672 -16.06 -14.36 -26.94
CA LEU A 672 -17.08 -13.32 -26.79
C LEU A 672 -17.99 -13.56 -25.58
N ASN A 673 -18.64 -14.72 -25.46
CA ASN A 673 -19.82 -14.90 -24.60
C ASN A 673 -19.56 -14.91 -23.07
N GLU A 674 -18.33 -15.12 -22.62
CA GLU A 674 -18.03 -15.33 -21.19
C GLU A 674 -17.39 -14.11 -20.48
N ASN A 675 -17.22 -12.96 -21.16
CA ASN A 675 -16.44 -11.84 -20.60
C ASN A 675 -17.27 -10.77 -19.85
N SER A 676 -17.12 -10.74 -18.53
CA SER A 676 -17.01 -9.49 -17.77
C SER A 676 -15.60 -9.43 -17.19
N LEU A 677 -14.91 -8.29 -17.32
CA LEU A 677 -13.58 -7.94 -16.75
C LEU A 677 -12.37 -8.08 -17.68
N ASN A 678 -12.07 -7.02 -18.44
CA ASN A 678 -10.70 -6.49 -18.44
C ASN A 678 -10.71 -4.97 -18.69
N SER A 679 -10.42 -4.19 -17.64
CA SER A 679 -10.41 -2.73 -17.66
C SER A 679 -9.17 -2.14 -18.36
N GLU A 680 -8.06 -2.89 -18.45
CA GLU A 680 -6.77 -2.31 -18.85
C GLU A 680 -6.62 -2.16 -20.37
N VAL A 681 -6.91 -3.22 -21.15
CA VAL A 681 -6.94 -3.14 -22.63
C VAL A 681 -7.93 -2.05 -23.08
N ARG A 682 -9.10 -2.03 -22.43
CA ARG A 682 -10.15 -1.04 -22.67
C ARG A 682 -9.63 0.38 -22.39
N SER A 683 -9.08 0.61 -21.20
CA SER A 683 -8.54 1.91 -20.78
C SER A 683 -7.46 2.41 -21.74
N ILE A 684 -6.55 1.54 -22.19
CA ILE A 684 -5.50 1.92 -23.16
C ILE A 684 -6.13 2.37 -24.49
N LEU A 685 -7.11 1.63 -24.99
CA LEU A 685 -7.78 1.96 -26.26
C LEU A 685 -8.68 3.20 -26.14
N GLU A 686 -9.39 3.39 -25.03
CA GLU A 686 -10.19 4.60 -24.75
C GLU A 686 -9.30 5.85 -24.67
N ASN A 687 -8.15 5.76 -23.99
CA ASN A 687 -7.23 6.88 -23.79
C ASN A 687 -6.34 7.18 -25.01
N ASN A 688 -6.18 6.24 -25.95
CA ASN A 688 -5.35 6.41 -27.14
C ASN A 688 -6.15 6.28 -28.44
N LEU A 689 -6.81 7.37 -28.83
CA LEU A 689 -7.69 7.46 -30.00
C LEU A 689 -7.01 7.07 -31.32
N GLU A 690 -5.74 7.45 -31.51
CA GLU A 690 -5.01 7.18 -32.74
C GLU A 690 -4.69 5.69 -32.89
N THR A 691 -4.13 5.08 -31.84
CA THR A 691 -3.86 3.64 -31.74
C THR A 691 -5.13 2.83 -32.01
N ARG A 692 -6.24 3.19 -31.36
CA ARG A 692 -7.52 2.50 -31.49
C ARG A 692 -8.08 2.57 -32.92
N ARG A 693 -8.08 3.75 -33.55
CA ARG A 693 -8.56 3.95 -34.93
C ARG A 693 -7.71 3.22 -35.96
N ASN A 694 -6.39 3.27 -35.82
CA ASN A 694 -5.48 2.54 -36.71
C ASN A 694 -5.67 1.03 -36.61
N LEU A 695 -5.82 0.50 -35.39
CA LEU A 695 -6.11 -0.91 -35.19
C LEU A 695 -7.49 -1.31 -35.74
N LEU A 696 -8.53 -0.51 -35.49
CA LEU A 696 -9.88 -0.73 -36.02
C LEU A 696 -9.87 -0.78 -37.55
N LYS A 697 -9.18 0.15 -38.21
CA LYS A 697 -9.02 0.16 -39.67
C LYS A 697 -8.43 -1.14 -40.21
N LYS A 698 -7.31 -1.59 -39.63
CA LYS A 698 -6.64 -2.83 -40.03
C LYS A 698 -7.51 -4.07 -39.77
N VAL A 699 -8.20 -4.12 -38.62
CA VAL A 699 -9.13 -5.21 -38.27
C VAL A 699 -10.30 -5.28 -39.25
N LEU A 700 -10.88 -4.14 -39.64
CA LEU A 700 -11.96 -4.10 -40.63
C LEU A 700 -11.53 -4.57 -42.03
N GLN A 701 -10.28 -4.31 -42.40
CA GLN A 701 -9.71 -4.83 -43.65
C GLN A 701 -9.54 -6.35 -43.60
N PHE A 702 -9.17 -6.91 -42.45
CA PHE A 702 -8.87 -8.33 -42.30
C PHE A 702 -10.10 -9.23 -42.00
N LEU A 703 -11.10 -8.73 -41.26
CA LEU A 703 -12.28 -9.51 -40.91
C LEU A 703 -13.06 -9.96 -42.15
N PRO A 704 -13.67 -11.16 -42.16
CA PRO A 704 -14.59 -11.56 -43.23
C PRO A 704 -15.78 -10.60 -43.36
N ASN A 705 -16.35 -10.44 -44.56
CA ASN A 705 -17.61 -9.73 -44.77
C ASN A 705 -18.81 -10.51 -44.24
N ASP A 706 -18.88 -10.67 -42.92
CA ASP A 706 -19.94 -11.35 -42.19
C ASP A 706 -20.70 -10.35 -41.32
N LYS A 707 -22.02 -10.30 -41.51
CA LYS A 707 -22.89 -9.39 -40.75
C LYS A 707 -22.89 -9.71 -39.26
N ILE A 708 -22.76 -10.97 -38.86
CA ILE A 708 -22.72 -11.39 -37.45
C ILE A 708 -21.46 -10.85 -36.77
N LEU A 709 -20.30 -10.92 -37.45
CA LEU A 709 -19.04 -10.35 -36.95
C LEU A 709 -19.12 -8.83 -36.82
N MET A 710 -19.74 -8.16 -37.79
CA MET A 710 -19.95 -6.71 -37.74
C MET A 710 -20.93 -6.28 -36.64
N VAL A 711 -21.95 -7.10 -36.35
CA VAL A 711 -22.83 -6.90 -35.18
C VAL A 711 -22.00 -7.00 -33.91
N LYS A 712 -21.21 -8.07 -33.76
CA LYS A 712 -20.38 -8.31 -32.58
C LYS A 712 -19.41 -7.16 -32.30
N LEU A 713 -18.71 -6.67 -33.35
CA LEU A 713 -17.79 -5.54 -33.26
C LEU A 713 -18.49 -4.23 -32.83
N SER A 714 -19.76 -4.05 -33.19
CA SER A 714 -20.53 -2.81 -32.94
C SER A 714 -21.48 -2.88 -31.75
N MET A 715 -21.42 -3.93 -30.92
CA MET A 715 -22.34 -4.07 -29.78
C MET A 715 -22.19 -2.94 -28.74
N ASN A 716 -20.99 -2.40 -28.57
CA ASN A 716 -20.68 -1.38 -27.55
C ASN A 716 -21.36 -0.03 -27.81
N ILE A 717 -21.70 0.26 -29.07
CA ILE A 717 -22.36 1.49 -29.50
C ILE A 717 -23.89 1.33 -29.64
N THR A 718 -24.46 0.26 -29.06
CA THR A 718 -25.92 -0.01 -29.05
C THR A 718 -26.50 -0.07 -27.62
N ARG A 719 -27.54 0.75 -27.37
CA ARG A 719 -28.09 1.07 -26.03
C ARG A 719 -28.86 -0.06 -25.31
N TYR A 720 -29.13 -1.18 -25.97
CA TYR A 720 -30.17 -2.13 -25.50
C TYR A 720 -29.66 -3.34 -24.71
N ILE A 721 -28.36 -3.57 -24.59
CA ILE A 721 -27.86 -4.75 -23.89
C ILE A 721 -26.75 -4.38 -22.90
N HIS A 722 -27.15 -3.92 -21.72
CA HIS A 722 -26.24 -3.62 -20.60
C HIS A 722 -25.56 -4.87 -20.00
N SER A 723 -25.97 -6.08 -20.42
CA SER A 723 -25.56 -7.35 -19.81
C SER A 723 -24.75 -8.27 -20.74
N GLN A 724 -24.30 -7.80 -21.91
CA GLN A 724 -23.48 -8.61 -22.83
C GLN A 724 -22.01 -8.13 -22.84
N PRO A 725 -21.06 -9.06 -23.07
CA PRO A 725 -19.63 -8.78 -23.16
C PRO A 725 -19.31 -7.70 -24.19
N ARG A 726 -18.66 -6.62 -23.73
CA ARG A 726 -18.21 -5.50 -24.56
C ARG A 726 -16.85 -5.80 -25.14
N LEU A 727 -16.78 -6.18 -26.42
CA LEU A 727 -15.51 -6.64 -26.97
C LEU A 727 -14.54 -5.49 -27.25
N PHE A 728 -13.48 -5.39 -26.45
CA PHE A 728 -12.30 -4.51 -26.57
C PHE A 728 -12.52 -3.00 -26.78
N GLU A 729 -13.76 -2.55 -26.98
CA GLU A 729 -14.13 -1.16 -27.31
C GLU A 729 -13.32 -0.58 -28.48
N LEU A 730 -13.01 -1.41 -29.47
CA LEU A 730 -12.32 -0.99 -30.71
C LEU A 730 -13.07 0.10 -31.47
N ILE A 731 -14.39 0.24 -31.25
CA ILE A 731 -15.23 1.29 -31.80
C ILE A 731 -15.98 2.01 -30.68
N ASP A 732 -16.02 3.33 -30.76
CA ASP A 732 -16.70 4.22 -29.83
C ASP A 732 -17.63 5.20 -30.56
N GLU A 733 -18.60 5.76 -29.85
CA GLU A 733 -19.50 6.77 -30.42
C GLU A 733 -18.78 8.02 -30.95
N SER A 734 -17.62 8.37 -30.39
CA SER A 734 -16.78 9.50 -30.81
C SER A 734 -16.08 9.29 -32.16
N ASP A 735 -16.05 8.07 -32.70
CA ASP A 735 -15.40 7.79 -33.98
C ASP A 735 -16.25 8.17 -35.20
N PHE A 736 -17.47 8.64 -35.00
CA PHE A 736 -18.42 8.90 -36.08
C PHE A 736 -17.83 9.76 -37.21
N ASP A 737 -17.22 10.90 -36.84
CA ASP A 737 -16.63 11.83 -37.81
C ASP A 737 -15.43 11.21 -38.55
N TRP A 738 -14.62 10.40 -37.85
CA TRP A 738 -13.47 9.71 -38.44
C TRP A 738 -13.89 8.59 -39.40
N ILE A 739 -14.86 7.76 -39.03
CA ILE A 739 -15.41 6.70 -39.90
C ILE A 739 -16.01 7.31 -41.18
N LEU A 740 -16.61 8.50 -41.07
CA LEU A 740 -17.15 9.21 -42.22
C LEU A 740 -16.04 9.67 -43.19
N GLN A 741 -14.94 10.21 -42.67
CA GLN A 741 -13.76 10.56 -43.47
C GLN A 741 -13.11 9.32 -44.13
N GLU A 742 -13.06 8.19 -43.43
CA GLU A 742 -12.58 6.92 -44.00
C GLU A 742 -13.48 6.41 -45.14
N LEU A 743 -14.79 6.64 -45.06
CA LEU A 743 -15.71 6.32 -46.15
C LEU A 743 -15.44 7.17 -47.40
N GLU A 744 -15.17 8.46 -47.23
CA GLU A 744 -14.89 9.37 -48.35
C GLU A 744 -13.58 9.02 -49.06
N SER A 745 -12.58 8.55 -48.31
CA SER A 745 -11.24 8.26 -48.81
C SER A 745 -11.07 6.83 -49.37
N SER A 746 -11.95 5.87 -49.03
CA SER A 746 -11.79 4.47 -49.46
C SER A 746 -12.51 4.10 -50.76
N GLN A 747 -11.78 3.44 -51.68
CA GLN A 747 -12.30 2.88 -52.94
C GLN A 747 -12.52 1.35 -52.90
N GLU A 748 -12.22 0.68 -51.78
CA GLU A 748 -12.27 -0.77 -51.66
C GLU A 748 -13.68 -1.26 -51.28
N GLY A 749 -14.33 -2.04 -52.16
CA GLY A 749 -15.77 -2.35 -52.05
C GLY A 749 -16.19 -3.10 -50.78
N GLU A 750 -15.37 -4.02 -50.28
CA GLU A 750 -15.68 -4.82 -49.09
C GLU A 750 -15.50 -4.02 -47.79
N TYR A 751 -14.35 -3.37 -47.63
CA TYR A 751 -14.06 -2.48 -46.50
C TYR A 751 -15.06 -1.33 -46.41
N ARG A 752 -15.40 -0.71 -47.55
CA ARG A 752 -16.42 0.34 -47.65
C ARG A 752 -17.79 -0.16 -47.16
N GLY A 753 -18.16 -1.40 -47.48
CA GLY A 753 -19.38 -2.04 -46.99
C GLY A 753 -19.43 -2.21 -45.48
N LYS A 754 -18.31 -2.60 -44.86
CA LYS A 754 -18.16 -2.73 -43.40
C LYS A 754 -18.25 -1.37 -42.70
N ILE A 755 -17.60 -0.33 -43.24
CA ILE A 755 -17.71 1.06 -42.76
C ILE A 755 -19.17 1.54 -42.80
N ILE A 756 -19.87 1.32 -43.92
CA ILE A 756 -21.29 1.70 -44.06
C ILE A 756 -22.13 1.01 -42.98
N PHE A 757 -21.87 -0.27 -42.70
CA PHE A 757 -22.59 -1.00 -41.66
C PHE A 757 -22.40 -0.38 -40.27
N LEU A 758 -21.17 -0.01 -39.91
CA LEU A 758 -20.87 0.66 -38.63
C LEU A 758 -21.56 2.03 -38.54
N LEU A 759 -21.52 2.83 -39.62
CA LEU A 759 -22.22 4.12 -39.68
C LEU A 759 -23.73 3.96 -39.48
N ILE A 760 -24.36 2.96 -40.12
CA ILE A 760 -25.79 2.66 -39.94
C ILE A 760 -26.09 2.34 -38.47
N ARG A 761 -25.23 1.54 -37.81
CA ARG A 761 -25.37 1.19 -36.40
C ARG A 761 -25.26 2.41 -35.49
N MET A 762 -24.35 3.33 -35.77
CA MET A 762 -24.21 4.59 -35.03
C MET A 762 -25.39 5.56 -35.27
N LEU A 763 -25.89 5.64 -36.50
CA LEU A 763 -27.00 6.53 -36.90
C LEU A 763 -28.36 6.08 -36.37
N ARG A 764 -28.58 4.77 -36.16
CA ARG A 764 -29.83 4.25 -35.58
C ARG A 764 -30.15 4.82 -34.18
N ASN A 765 -29.18 5.46 -33.51
CA ASN A 765 -29.27 5.75 -32.08
C ASN A 765 -29.34 7.25 -31.69
N ARG A 766 -29.26 8.26 -32.59
CA ARG A 766 -29.55 9.68 -32.25
C ARG A 766 -29.95 10.57 -33.45
N SER A 767 -30.75 11.60 -33.20
CA SER A 767 -31.26 12.58 -34.20
C SER A 767 -30.24 13.66 -34.60
N ASP A 768 -29.33 14.04 -33.70
CA ASP A 768 -28.27 15.04 -33.90
C ASP A 768 -27.21 14.59 -34.93
N LYS A 769 -26.82 13.31 -34.89
CA LYS A 769 -25.91 12.71 -35.88
C LYS A 769 -26.57 12.53 -37.27
N TYR A 770 -27.89 12.47 -37.31
CA TYR A 770 -28.68 12.37 -38.55
C TYR A 770 -28.65 13.68 -39.35
N GLU A 771 -28.73 14.83 -38.68
CA GLU A 771 -28.62 16.16 -39.30
C GLU A 771 -27.22 16.41 -39.88
N LYS A 772 -26.15 16.03 -39.15
CA LYS A 772 -24.76 16.14 -39.63
C LYS A 772 -24.48 15.24 -40.84
N ALA A 773 -25.10 14.05 -40.90
CA ALA A 773 -25.06 13.20 -42.09
C ALA A 773 -25.87 13.79 -43.27
N LEU A 774 -26.96 14.53 -43.01
CA LEU A 774 -27.71 15.22 -44.06
C LEU A 774 -26.93 16.42 -44.64
N GLU A 775 -26.11 17.11 -43.84
CA GLU A 775 -25.30 18.27 -44.26
C GLU A 775 -24.11 17.92 -45.17
N LEU A 776 -23.54 16.71 -45.06
CA LEU A 776 -22.35 16.27 -45.81
C LEU A 776 -22.65 15.64 -47.20
N ASP A 777 -23.82 15.93 -47.78
CA ASP A 777 -24.32 15.40 -49.08
C ASP A 777 -24.17 13.88 -49.24
N LEU A 778 -24.62 13.17 -48.22
CA LEU A 778 -24.66 11.71 -48.12
C LEU A 778 -25.94 11.11 -48.69
N ASN A 779 -26.44 11.66 -49.80
CA ASN A 779 -27.56 11.06 -50.54
C ASN A 779 -27.28 9.59 -50.92
N ASN A 780 -26.01 9.22 -51.07
CA ASN A 780 -25.58 7.83 -51.26
C ASN A 780 -25.65 6.96 -49.99
N ILE A 781 -25.32 7.47 -48.78
CA ILE A 781 -25.49 6.67 -47.55
C ILE A 781 -26.96 6.53 -47.21
N ILE A 782 -27.79 7.56 -47.36
CA ILE A 782 -29.25 7.45 -47.09
C ILE A 782 -29.90 6.47 -48.10
N ALA A 783 -29.45 6.48 -49.36
CA ALA A 783 -29.83 5.46 -50.33
C ALA A 783 -29.34 4.06 -49.91
N LEU A 784 -28.11 3.92 -49.39
CA LEU A 784 -27.57 2.64 -48.88
C LEU A 784 -28.23 2.18 -47.56
N VAL A 785 -28.64 3.08 -46.67
CA VAL A 785 -29.43 2.82 -45.46
C VAL A 785 -30.80 2.28 -45.86
N ASN A 786 -31.42 2.88 -46.88
CA ASN A 786 -32.69 2.41 -47.43
C ASN A 786 -32.55 1.08 -48.19
N ILE A 787 -31.45 0.86 -48.93
CA ILE A 787 -31.18 -0.40 -49.66
C ILE A 787 -30.81 -1.54 -48.70
N SER A 788 -29.99 -1.29 -47.68
CA SER A 788 -29.61 -2.30 -46.68
C SER A 788 -30.76 -2.63 -45.72
N THR A 789 -31.66 -1.69 -45.42
CA THR A 789 -32.91 -2.00 -44.72
C THR A 789 -33.78 -2.95 -45.57
N VAL A 790 -33.80 -2.79 -46.90
CA VAL A 790 -34.50 -3.74 -47.79
C VAL A 790 -33.79 -5.10 -47.90
N TYR A 791 -32.45 -5.13 -47.90
CA TYR A 791 -31.67 -6.38 -47.99
C TYR A 791 -31.58 -7.16 -46.67
N ILE A 792 -31.65 -6.48 -45.52
CA ILE A 792 -31.66 -7.11 -44.18
C ILE A 792 -33.04 -7.72 -43.87
N PHE A 793 -34.13 -7.14 -44.39
CA PHE A 793 -35.49 -7.65 -44.17
C PHE A 793 -35.97 -8.72 -45.18
N GLN A 794 -35.19 -9.04 -46.22
CA GLN A 794 -35.54 -10.09 -47.19
C GLN A 794 -35.02 -11.50 -46.85
N ASN A 795 -34.00 -11.65 -45.99
CA ASN A 795 -33.59 -12.96 -45.45
C ASN A 795 -34.15 -13.18 -44.03
N LYS A 796 -35.48 -13.19 -43.93
CA LYS A 796 -36.25 -13.38 -42.68
C LYS A 796 -36.19 -14.79 -42.06
N ASN A 797 -35.21 -15.62 -42.41
CA ASN A 797 -35.13 -17.01 -41.97
C ASN A 797 -33.87 -17.42 -41.21
N ASP A 798 -32.96 -16.50 -40.85
CA ASP A 798 -31.87 -16.86 -39.94
C ASP A 798 -32.25 -16.60 -38.49
N GLU A 799 -32.77 -17.65 -37.87
CA GLU A 799 -33.13 -17.79 -36.45
C GLU A 799 -31.95 -17.43 -35.50
N ALA A 800 -30.71 -17.38 -36.02
CA ALA A 800 -29.51 -16.96 -35.30
C ALA A 800 -29.49 -15.46 -34.96
N ILE A 801 -30.03 -14.58 -35.82
CA ILE A 801 -29.98 -13.11 -35.59
C ILE A 801 -30.96 -12.70 -34.48
N ARG A 802 -32.10 -13.39 -34.36
CA ARG A 802 -33.08 -13.15 -33.27
C ARG A 802 -32.67 -13.70 -31.91
N LYS A 803 -31.61 -14.50 -31.82
CA LYS A 803 -31.04 -14.94 -30.55
C LYS A 803 -29.91 -14.03 -30.05
N CYS A 804 -29.31 -13.21 -30.94
CA CYS A 804 -28.28 -12.24 -30.59
C CYS A 804 -28.79 -10.80 -30.40
N GLU A 805 -29.92 -10.42 -31.02
CA GLU A 805 -30.69 -9.22 -30.64
C GLU A 805 -31.58 -9.50 -29.43
#